data_AF-A0A8J4FC96-F1
#
_entry.id   AF-A0A8J4FC96-F1
#
_cell.length_a   1.000
_cell.length_b   1.000
_cell.length_c   1.000
_cell.angle_alpha   90.00
_cell.angle_beta   90.00
_cell.angle_gamma   90.00
#
_symmetry.space_group_name_H-M   'P 1'
#
loop_
_entity.id
_entity.type
_entity.pdbx_description
1 polymer ?
#
loop_
_entity_poly.entity_id
_entity_poly.type
_entity_poly.pdbx_seq_one_letter_code
_entity_poly.pdbx_strand_id
1 'polypeptide(L)'
;MEQGALYDTWTNPVVSYQLYIDVDDPRWLNLSAGVWQLGNRFLATGRELLYWGQRLVGNISHLRSFQFLQANGPWSLFQAYTVSLDYLARMAWEDVATLQNSLLIILLIEVVAVQLSCILCELWLVRGVELRRRGALLVPLGLPAPVLRLLSTRPLVVVEDSDDEDADSEGGGMGCEVSDYGDATAPSHRSLDGQPDAVPPFQGHPIRMARQRAAIDFAPVRVDQDLDNGGDSGTVGNGATRDFDHSHGVAIRTAHHHNTRASIDFAPLRISIEGKPEGGGSGMTLQVASKARPSPSPLPPPRVVQQYWSAAGLPDGKVPPLEQKPPLQDCTDDVESERAAPVRHGAMMLGNVGDGSVNSAAASIAAARADLGGGRRHLAVVVSEGRGSRLVVNGKLLSANYRNILWFLVPLLVWEAALAAIGALSYFWLESMQGPLASLNMASHVIYRYTRVRMLALFLVSGKDATVRSHWRNILSVELANLRNEYDTLLYGGVASTQEGSVFQQAVPASTFASSSFAQNFFTEERCFRWDQSQCYTPDSPYYEVTHHGLDRMMRRVISELELLAADDDADASYTGSRYMTMYMVGTKDLYEGLQSSAQLFVDFMISRYQNVKLLHTLLLVSTILLFLLYGLFVLRPYVAAVAREAYRLAGLLSHVPGELDVVSYTRQVMRAAAHAMGTDIGGGGDGGGSRRRQTSAKGMKAPVVSACSNGSGAGTYFHRGHNCKSSGGAVLGGKGTAAGKGATVSGER
;
A
#
# COMPACT_ATOMS: atom_id res chain seq x y z
N MET A 1 -6.01 -5.72 -16.58
CA MET A 1 -5.38 -5.94 -17.90
C MET A 1 -3.86 -5.74 -17.84
N GLU A 2 -3.35 -4.86 -16.97
CA GLU A 2 -1.92 -4.46 -17.00
C GLU A 2 -0.93 -5.51 -16.49
N GLN A 3 -1.30 -6.35 -15.52
CA GLN A 3 -0.48 -7.51 -15.12
C GLN A 3 -0.18 -8.45 -16.30
N GLY A 4 -1.11 -8.57 -17.25
CA GLY A 4 -0.91 -9.31 -18.49
C GLY A 4 0.18 -8.68 -19.35
N ALA A 5 0.17 -7.36 -19.55
CA ALA A 5 1.13 -6.66 -20.38
C ALA A 5 2.58 -6.78 -19.87
N LEU A 6 2.80 -6.68 -18.56
CA LEU A 6 4.12 -6.92 -17.97
C LEU A 6 4.58 -8.36 -18.19
N TYR A 7 3.72 -9.34 -17.86
CA TYR A 7 4.04 -10.75 -18.05
C TYR A 7 4.32 -11.08 -19.53
N ASP A 8 3.52 -10.53 -20.44
CA ASP A 8 3.66 -10.68 -21.88
C ASP A 8 4.97 -10.09 -22.38
N THR A 9 5.39 -8.92 -21.87
CA THR A 9 6.69 -8.31 -22.21
C THR A 9 7.84 -9.24 -21.84
N TRP A 10 7.78 -9.87 -20.66
CA TRP A 10 8.83 -10.77 -20.19
C TRP A 10 8.86 -12.14 -20.87
N THR A 11 7.70 -12.67 -21.26
CA THR A 11 7.55 -14.07 -21.70
C THR A 11 7.30 -14.22 -23.19
N ASN A 12 6.49 -13.35 -23.81
CA ASN A 12 6.15 -13.43 -25.22
C ASN A 12 7.25 -12.80 -26.09
N PRO A 13 7.40 -13.27 -27.35
CA PRO A 13 8.45 -12.79 -28.25
C PRO A 13 8.11 -11.42 -28.86
N VAL A 14 7.99 -10.40 -28.01
CA VAL A 14 7.60 -9.03 -28.38
C VAL A 14 8.82 -8.16 -28.72
N VAL A 15 9.99 -8.44 -28.14
CA VAL A 15 11.19 -7.63 -28.33
C VAL A 15 11.99 -8.12 -29.52
N SER A 16 12.13 -7.29 -30.55
CA SER A 16 12.98 -7.56 -31.70
C SER A 16 14.46 -7.38 -31.33
N TYR A 17 15.30 -8.31 -31.76
CA TYR A 17 16.74 -8.29 -31.53
C TYR A 17 17.47 -8.88 -32.74
N GLN A 18 18.74 -8.51 -32.90
CA GLN A 18 19.57 -8.90 -34.03
C GLN A 18 20.55 -10.01 -33.62
N LEU A 19 20.56 -11.11 -34.36
CA LEU A 19 21.53 -12.19 -34.19
C LEU A 19 22.54 -12.14 -35.32
N TYR A 20 23.81 -11.94 -34.98
CA TYR A 20 24.92 -12.12 -35.91
C TYR A 20 25.19 -13.61 -36.14
N ILE A 21 25.32 -14.03 -37.40
CA ILE A 21 25.73 -15.38 -37.77
C ILE A 21 27.04 -15.29 -38.52
N ASP A 22 28.07 -15.91 -37.95
CA ASP A 22 29.41 -16.01 -38.50
C ASP A 22 29.55 -17.31 -39.32
N VAL A 23 28.88 -17.35 -40.48
CA VAL A 23 29.07 -18.38 -41.51
C VAL A 23 29.86 -17.79 -42.68
N ASP A 24 30.20 -18.59 -43.70
CA ASP A 24 30.97 -18.13 -44.87
C ASP A 24 30.43 -16.83 -45.52
N ASP A 25 29.13 -16.57 -45.36
CA ASP A 25 28.48 -15.30 -45.69
C ASP A 25 27.87 -14.66 -44.42
N PRO A 26 28.63 -13.77 -43.73
CA PRO A 26 28.20 -13.21 -42.45
C PRO A 26 26.95 -12.37 -42.62
N ARG A 27 25.92 -12.67 -41.83
CA ARG A 27 24.62 -12.01 -41.94
C ARG A 27 23.97 -11.77 -40.59
N TRP A 28 23.12 -10.75 -40.55
CA TRP A 28 22.27 -10.43 -39.41
C TRP A 28 20.89 -11.04 -39.61
N LEU A 29 20.37 -11.71 -38.58
CA LEU A 29 19.00 -12.19 -38.52
C LEU A 29 18.21 -11.40 -37.49
N ASN A 30 17.04 -10.89 -37.90
CA ASN A 30 16.09 -10.30 -36.98
C ASN A 30 15.25 -11.41 -36.35
N LEU A 31 15.32 -11.53 -35.03
CA LEU A 31 14.55 -12.47 -34.24
C LEU A 31 13.73 -11.71 -33.20
N SER A 32 12.77 -12.37 -32.59
CA SER A 32 12.04 -11.82 -31.45
C SER A 32 12.08 -12.76 -30.26
N ALA A 33 12.11 -12.18 -29.06
CA ALA A 33 12.15 -12.92 -27.79
C ALA A 33 11.52 -12.07 -26.67
N GLY A 34 11.10 -12.73 -25.58
CA GLY A 34 10.71 -12.04 -24.36
C GLY A 34 11.94 -11.48 -23.63
N VAL A 35 11.74 -10.48 -22.76
CA VAL A 35 12.83 -9.84 -21.99
C VAL A 35 13.66 -10.88 -21.22
N TRP A 36 13.00 -11.89 -20.65
CA TRP A 36 13.67 -12.97 -19.92
C TRP A 36 14.68 -13.73 -20.79
N GLN A 37 14.25 -14.16 -21.98
CA GLN A 37 15.08 -14.92 -22.89
C GLN A 37 16.22 -14.06 -23.45
N LEU A 38 15.92 -12.82 -23.81
CA LEU A 38 16.91 -11.87 -24.33
C LEU A 38 17.98 -11.54 -23.27
N GLY A 39 17.57 -11.30 -22.02
CA GLY A 39 18.47 -11.05 -20.89
C GLY A 39 19.38 -12.24 -20.59
N ASN A 40 18.83 -13.46 -20.53
CA ASN A 40 19.63 -14.67 -20.33
C ASN A 40 20.63 -14.89 -21.48
N ARG A 41 20.20 -14.65 -22.72
CA ARG A 41 21.08 -14.73 -23.89
C ARG A 41 22.20 -13.69 -23.81
N PHE A 42 21.88 -12.45 -23.45
CA PHE A 42 22.87 -11.39 -23.26
C PHE A 42 23.90 -11.75 -22.20
N LEU A 43 23.49 -12.28 -21.05
CA LEU A 43 24.41 -12.72 -19.99
C LEU A 43 25.28 -13.89 -20.43
N ALA A 44 24.70 -14.90 -21.09
CA ALA A 44 25.44 -16.03 -21.62
C ALA A 44 26.51 -15.58 -22.64
N THR A 45 26.14 -14.67 -23.54
CA THR A 45 27.04 -14.07 -24.52
C THR A 45 28.12 -13.20 -23.87
N GLY A 46 27.80 -12.48 -22.80
CA GLY A 46 28.79 -11.72 -22.00
C GLY A 46 29.85 -12.63 -21.39
N ARG A 47 29.44 -13.77 -20.81
CA ARG A 47 30.37 -14.77 -20.25
C ARG A 47 31.24 -15.41 -21.32
N GLU A 48 30.65 -15.74 -22.47
CA GLU A 48 31.39 -16.25 -23.63
C GLU A 48 32.42 -15.23 -24.11
N LEU A 49 32.04 -13.94 -24.21
CA LEU A 49 32.96 -12.88 -24.60
C LEU A 49 34.11 -12.71 -23.59
N LEU A 50 33.83 -12.78 -22.29
CA LEU A 50 34.89 -12.70 -21.26
C LEU A 50 35.89 -13.85 -21.40
N TYR A 51 35.40 -15.07 -21.61
CA TYR A 51 36.25 -16.25 -21.81
C TYR A 51 37.13 -16.13 -23.06
N TRP A 52 36.57 -15.72 -24.19
CA TRP A 52 37.32 -15.58 -25.44
C TRP A 52 38.19 -14.32 -25.48
N GLY A 53 37.77 -13.25 -24.81
CA GLY A 53 38.47 -11.97 -24.79
C GLY A 53 39.86 -12.07 -24.18
N GLN A 54 40.01 -12.90 -23.15
CA GLN A 54 41.33 -13.17 -22.56
C GLN A 54 42.25 -13.95 -23.51
N ARG A 55 41.70 -14.80 -24.38
CA ARG A 55 42.50 -15.67 -25.27
C ARG A 55 42.86 -15.04 -26.61
N LEU A 56 42.02 -14.15 -27.13
CA LEU A 56 42.16 -13.60 -28.48
C LEU A 56 42.91 -12.26 -28.53
N VAL A 57 43.45 -11.78 -27.39
CA VAL A 57 44.40 -10.66 -27.25
C VAL A 57 44.12 -9.50 -28.23
N GLY A 58 42.88 -8.99 -28.21
CA GLY A 58 42.50 -7.78 -28.94
C GLY A 58 41.78 -7.99 -30.28
N ASN A 59 41.58 -9.22 -30.75
CA ASN A 59 40.75 -9.47 -31.95
C ASN A 59 39.30 -9.90 -31.63
N ILE A 60 38.68 -9.24 -30.65
CA ILE A 60 37.33 -9.59 -30.18
C ILE A 60 36.21 -9.04 -31.08
N SER A 61 36.50 -8.07 -31.95
CA SER A 61 35.48 -7.37 -32.76
C SER A 61 34.75 -8.27 -33.75
N HIS A 62 35.40 -9.34 -34.22
CA HIS A 62 34.78 -10.30 -35.14
C HIS A 62 33.99 -11.40 -34.42
N LEU A 63 34.10 -11.50 -33.10
CA LEU A 63 33.36 -12.51 -32.36
C LEU A 63 31.86 -12.23 -32.45
N ARG A 64 31.10 -13.27 -32.79
CA ARG A 64 29.63 -13.25 -32.74
C ARG A 64 29.12 -12.70 -31.41
N SER A 65 29.78 -13.05 -30.31
CA SER A 65 29.39 -12.64 -28.98
C SER A 65 29.55 -11.13 -28.77
N PHE A 66 30.64 -10.55 -29.27
CA PHE A 66 30.85 -9.10 -29.24
C PHE A 66 29.80 -8.37 -30.09
N GLN A 67 29.60 -8.84 -31.34
CA GLN A 67 28.60 -8.29 -32.26
C GLN A 67 27.18 -8.32 -31.66
N PHE A 68 26.81 -9.41 -31.00
CA PHE A 68 25.51 -9.53 -30.34
C PHE A 68 25.35 -8.56 -29.16
N LEU A 69 26.37 -8.40 -28.30
CA LEU A 69 26.30 -7.45 -27.18
C LEU A 69 26.21 -6.00 -27.69
N GLN A 70 26.98 -5.67 -28.72
CA GLN A 70 26.99 -4.36 -29.34
C GLN A 70 25.66 -4.01 -30.00
N ALA A 71 25.06 -4.95 -30.75
CA ALA A 71 23.81 -4.71 -31.47
C ALA A 71 22.58 -4.69 -30.55
N ASN A 72 22.57 -5.43 -29.44
CA ASN A 72 21.35 -5.61 -28.63
C ASN A 72 21.39 -4.97 -27.24
N GLY A 73 22.58 -4.79 -26.67
CA GLY A 73 22.74 -4.24 -25.32
C GLY A 73 22.17 -2.83 -25.17
N PRO A 74 22.68 -1.82 -25.91
CA PRO A 74 22.23 -0.45 -25.77
C PRO A 74 20.83 -0.19 -26.37
N TRP A 75 20.29 -1.13 -27.15
CA TRP A 75 19.03 -0.95 -27.89
C TRP A 75 17.93 -1.83 -27.32
N SER A 76 17.72 -3.00 -27.91
CA SER A 76 16.61 -3.91 -27.61
C SER A 76 16.52 -4.26 -26.13
N LEU A 77 17.66 -4.57 -25.49
CA LEU A 77 17.68 -4.96 -24.08
C LEU A 77 17.37 -3.77 -23.17
N PHE A 78 17.99 -2.62 -23.43
CA PHE A 78 17.74 -1.38 -22.69
C PHE A 78 16.27 -0.96 -22.78
N GLN A 79 15.70 -0.94 -23.98
CA GLN A 79 14.29 -0.58 -24.21
C GLN A 79 13.34 -1.57 -23.52
N ALA A 80 13.63 -2.86 -23.60
CA ALA A 80 12.85 -3.90 -22.94
C ALA A 80 12.81 -3.73 -21.41
N TYR A 81 13.95 -3.43 -20.77
CA TYR A 81 14.01 -3.22 -19.33
C TYR A 81 13.37 -1.91 -18.89
N THR A 82 13.55 -0.82 -19.63
CA THR A 82 12.92 0.48 -19.32
C THR A 82 11.40 0.40 -19.41
N VAL A 83 10.87 -0.22 -20.46
CA VAL A 83 9.41 -0.48 -20.59
C VAL A 83 8.92 -1.37 -19.45
N SER A 84 9.66 -2.43 -19.09
CA SER A 84 9.29 -3.30 -17.97
C SER A 84 9.24 -2.55 -16.63
N LEU A 85 10.20 -1.65 -16.41
CA LEU A 85 10.26 -0.80 -15.24
C LEU A 85 9.08 0.17 -15.16
N ASP A 86 8.70 0.79 -16.28
CA ASP A 86 7.52 1.67 -16.33
C ASP A 86 6.22 0.91 -16.02
N TYR A 87 6.06 -0.32 -16.51
CA TYR A 87 4.92 -1.17 -16.13
C TYR A 87 4.90 -1.50 -14.63
N LEU A 88 6.06 -1.79 -14.03
CA LEU A 88 6.16 -2.05 -12.60
C LEU A 88 5.82 -0.82 -11.77
N ALA A 89 6.33 0.37 -12.16
CA ALA A 89 6.03 1.62 -11.48
C ALA A 89 4.55 2.00 -11.60
N ARG A 90 3.95 1.81 -12.78
CA ARG A 90 2.52 2.02 -13.00
C ARG A 90 1.67 1.07 -12.15
N MET A 91 1.99 -0.21 -12.11
CA MET A 91 1.28 -1.18 -11.28
C MET A 91 1.36 -0.81 -9.80
N ALA A 92 2.55 -0.48 -9.30
CA ALA A 92 2.73 -0.02 -7.93
C ALA A 92 1.95 1.27 -7.63
N TRP A 93 1.86 2.19 -8.60
CA TRP A 93 1.09 3.42 -8.47
C TRP A 93 -0.40 3.15 -8.37
N GLU A 94 -0.95 2.31 -9.26
CA GLU A 94 -2.35 1.90 -9.27
C GLU A 94 -2.72 1.13 -8.00
N ASP A 95 -1.84 0.27 -7.50
CA ASP A 95 -2.03 -0.46 -6.25
C ASP A 95 -2.09 0.50 -5.05
N VAL A 96 -1.21 1.51 -4.99
CA VAL A 96 -1.24 2.54 -3.95
C VAL A 96 -2.54 3.36 -4.04
N ALA A 97 -2.97 3.76 -5.23
CA ALA A 97 -4.23 4.48 -5.44
C ALA A 97 -5.46 3.63 -5.06
N THR A 98 -5.44 2.34 -5.39
CA THR A 98 -6.50 1.39 -5.03
C THR A 98 -6.55 1.19 -3.53
N LEU A 99 -5.40 1.12 -2.86
CA LEU A 99 -5.31 1.02 -1.40
C LEU A 99 -5.82 2.29 -0.72
N GLN A 100 -5.48 3.49 -1.23
CA GLN A 100 -6.02 4.76 -0.76
C GLN A 100 -7.55 4.81 -0.87
N ASN A 101 -8.10 4.44 -2.03
CA ASN A 101 -9.55 4.39 -2.24
C ASN A 101 -10.22 3.35 -1.33
N SER A 102 -9.60 2.17 -1.17
CA SER A 102 -10.11 1.12 -0.29
C SER A 102 -10.13 1.58 1.17
N LEU A 103 -9.07 2.25 1.62
CA LEU A 103 -8.98 2.80 2.99
C LEU A 103 -10.02 3.90 3.21
N LEU A 104 -10.26 4.77 2.24
CA LEU A 104 -11.31 5.79 2.31
C LEU A 104 -12.70 5.16 2.40
N ILE A 105 -12.98 4.14 1.58
CA ILE A 105 -14.25 3.42 1.62
C ILE A 105 -14.45 2.71 2.96
N ILE A 106 -13.42 2.02 3.47
CA ILE A 106 -13.48 1.35 4.78
C ILE A 106 -13.73 2.38 5.88
N LEU A 107 -12.99 3.49 5.88
CA LEU A 107 -13.18 4.58 6.85
C LEU A 107 -14.59 5.15 6.79
N LEU A 108 -15.13 5.36 5.59
CA LEU A 108 -16.50 5.86 5.43
C LEU A 108 -17.54 4.85 5.94
N ILE A 109 -17.38 3.56 5.64
CA ILE A 109 -18.29 2.51 6.13
C ILE A 109 -18.17 2.37 7.65
N GLU A 110 -16.97 2.39 8.19
CA GLU A 110 -16.73 2.31 9.63
C GLU A 110 -17.35 3.52 10.34
N VAL A 111 -17.06 4.74 9.89
CA VAL A 111 -17.56 5.98 10.50
C VAL A 111 -19.06 6.18 10.31
N VAL A 112 -19.60 5.91 9.13
CA VAL A 112 -21.00 6.21 8.84
C VAL A 112 -21.91 5.03 9.16
N ALA A 113 -21.52 3.80 8.85
CA ALA A 113 -22.41 2.65 9.05
C ALA A 113 -22.21 2.05 10.45
N VAL A 114 -20.98 1.74 10.84
CA VAL A 114 -20.73 1.02 12.10
C VAL A 114 -20.91 1.96 13.30
N GLN A 115 -20.19 3.08 13.33
CA GLN A 115 -20.22 4.02 14.46
C GLN A 115 -21.58 4.66 14.65
N LEU A 116 -22.21 5.14 13.57
CA LEU A 116 -23.57 5.70 13.67
C LEU A 116 -24.58 4.65 14.14
N SER A 117 -24.45 3.39 13.70
CA SER A 117 -25.30 2.30 14.20
C SER A 117 -25.04 2.01 15.68
N CYS A 118 -23.78 2.06 16.13
CA CYS A 118 -23.43 1.95 17.55
C CYS A 118 -24.03 3.10 18.36
N ILE A 119 -23.89 4.34 17.92
CA ILE A 119 -24.50 5.53 18.53
C ILE A 119 -26.02 5.37 18.63
N LEU A 120 -26.68 4.96 17.55
CA LEU A 120 -28.13 4.76 17.53
C LEU A 120 -28.55 3.60 18.44
N CYS A 121 -27.79 2.51 18.46
CA CYS A 121 -28.04 1.35 19.32
C CYS A 121 -27.89 1.74 20.80
N GLU A 122 -26.83 2.45 21.16
CA GLU A 122 -26.64 2.97 22.53
C GLU A 122 -27.73 3.97 22.91
N LEU A 123 -28.08 4.90 22.03
CA LEU A 123 -29.20 5.81 22.26
C LEU A 123 -30.52 5.05 22.46
N TRP A 124 -30.75 3.98 21.70
CA TRP A 124 -31.92 3.13 21.85
C TRP A 124 -31.91 2.37 23.17
N LEU A 125 -30.77 1.76 23.54
CA LEU A 125 -30.61 1.05 24.81
C LEU A 125 -30.75 1.98 26.02
N VAL A 126 -30.09 3.14 25.99
CA VAL A 126 -30.17 4.16 27.05
C VAL A 126 -31.60 4.67 27.17
N ARG A 127 -32.29 4.93 26.05
CA ARG A 127 -33.72 5.28 26.07
C ARG A 127 -34.57 4.15 26.65
N GLY A 128 -34.30 2.90 26.30
CA GLY A 128 -35.02 1.73 26.83
C GLY A 128 -34.84 1.59 28.34
N VAL A 129 -33.62 1.75 28.85
CA VAL A 129 -33.32 1.72 30.28
C VAL A 129 -33.99 2.89 31.00
N GLU A 130 -33.91 4.10 30.45
CA GLU A 130 -34.56 5.29 31.01
C GLU A 130 -36.09 5.18 31.01
N LEU A 131 -36.69 4.58 29.98
CA LEU A 131 -38.14 4.30 29.93
C LEU A 131 -38.53 3.28 31.00
N ARG A 132 -37.77 2.21 31.19
CA ARG A 132 -38.01 1.22 32.27
C ARG A 132 -37.84 1.84 33.65
N ARG A 133 -36.81 2.66 33.82
CA ARG A 133 -36.56 3.43 35.05
C ARG A 133 -37.70 4.40 35.36
N ARG A 134 -38.20 5.13 34.35
CA ARG A 134 -39.39 5.99 34.50
C ARG A 134 -40.63 5.17 34.83
N GLY A 135 -40.82 4.02 34.19
CA GLY A 135 -41.89 3.06 34.51
C GLY A 135 -41.90 2.70 35.99
N ALA A 136 -40.74 2.36 36.54
CA ALA A 136 -40.60 2.07 37.96
C ALA A 136 -40.91 3.30 38.85
N LEU A 137 -40.49 4.51 38.44
CA LEU A 137 -40.75 5.76 39.17
C LEU A 137 -42.21 6.24 39.08
N LEU A 138 -42.97 5.82 38.06
CA LEU A 138 -44.39 6.17 37.91
C LEU A 138 -45.26 5.53 38.98
N VAL A 139 -44.89 4.33 39.45
CA VAL A 139 -45.63 3.60 40.48
C VAL A 139 -45.81 4.42 41.77
N PRO A 140 -44.75 4.92 42.43
CA PRO A 140 -44.91 5.74 43.63
C PRO A 140 -45.57 7.10 43.32
N LEU A 141 -45.34 7.69 42.15
CA LEU A 141 -45.98 8.96 41.76
C LEU A 141 -47.49 8.83 41.53
N GLY A 142 -47.93 7.64 41.15
CA GLY A 142 -49.34 7.28 41.08
C GLY A 142 -50.00 7.30 42.46
N LEU A 143 -49.30 6.94 43.55
CA LEU A 143 -49.93 6.81 44.87
C LEU A 143 -50.57 8.13 45.35
N PRO A 144 -51.73 8.06 46.03
CA PRO A 144 -52.36 9.24 46.63
C PRO A 144 -51.40 9.97 47.56
N ALA A 145 -51.42 11.32 47.54
CA ALA A 145 -50.54 12.14 48.37
C ALA A 145 -50.54 11.78 49.88
N PRO A 146 -51.67 11.38 50.51
CA PRO A 146 -51.67 10.93 51.90
C PRO A 146 -50.84 9.66 52.13
N VAL A 147 -50.88 8.71 51.20
CA VAL A 147 -50.09 7.46 51.27
C VAL A 147 -48.62 7.76 51.10
N LEU A 148 -48.26 8.66 50.17
CA LEU A 148 -46.88 9.12 50.02
C LEU A 148 -46.33 9.79 51.27
N ARG A 149 -47.14 10.62 51.95
CA ARG A 149 -46.74 11.23 53.23
C ARG A 149 -46.51 10.17 54.30
N LEU A 150 -47.40 9.18 54.38
CA LEU A 150 -47.29 8.07 55.34
C LEU A 150 -46.06 7.18 55.08
N LEU A 151 -45.78 6.87 53.80
CA LEU A 151 -44.56 6.16 53.40
C LEU A 151 -43.30 6.98 53.68
N SER A 152 -43.34 8.31 53.49
CA SER A 152 -42.20 9.18 53.77
C SER A 152 -41.86 9.29 55.26
N THR A 153 -42.85 9.08 56.15
CA THR A 153 -42.66 9.11 57.59
C THR A 153 -42.21 7.78 58.19
N ARG A 154 -42.32 6.67 57.44
CA ARG A 154 -41.84 5.37 57.92
C ARG A 154 -40.35 5.24 57.65
N PRO A 155 -39.51 4.98 58.66
CA PRO A 155 -38.11 4.68 58.43
C PRO A 155 -38.04 3.43 57.55
N LEU A 156 -37.29 3.52 56.45
CA LEU A 156 -37.08 2.41 55.54
C LEU A 156 -36.18 1.39 56.25
N VAL A 157 -36.78 0.46 57.00
CA VAL A 157 -36.08 -0.72 57.48
C VAL A 157 -35.99 -1.65 56.28
N VAL A 158 -34.98 -1.44 55.45
CA VAL A 158 -34.58 -2.46 54.49
C VAL A 158 -34.22 -3.66 55.34
N VAL A 159 -35.02 -4.72 55.24
CA VAL A 159 -34.59 -6.05 55.65
C VAL A 159 -33.46 -6.36 54.67
N GLU A 160 -32.25 -5.90 54.99
CA GLU A 160 -31.05 -6.45 54.41
C GLU A 160 -31.13 -7.92 54.84
N ASP A 161 -31.43 -8.80 53.87
CA ASP A 161 -31.49 -10.23 54.10
C ASP A 161 -30.28 -10.58 54.97
N SER A 162 -30.57 -11.07 56.18
CA SER A 162 -29.56 -11.64 57.04
C SER A 162 -28.97 -12.81 56.26
N ASP A 163 -27.85 -12.56 55.58
CA ASP A 163 -26.88 -13.57 55.13
C ASP A 163 -26.28 -14.23 56.40
N ASP A 164 -27.14 -14.83 57.21
CA ASP A 164 -26.77 -15.74 58.27
C ASP A 164 -26.56 -17.12 57.62
N GLU A 165 -25.35 -17.60 57.85
CA GLU A 165 -24.73 -18.83 57.38
C GLU A 165 -25.55 -20.08 57.72
N ASP A 166 -25.40 -21.15 56.91
CA ASP A 166 -25.31 -22.55 57.35
C ASP A 166 -25.28 -23.52 56.15
N ALA A 167 -24.11 -24.12 55.89
CA ALA A 167 -23.96 -25.54 55.52
C ALA A 167 -22.49 -25.93 55.40
N ASP A 168 -21.88 -26.22 56.55
CA ASP A 168 -20.73 -27.11 56.66
C ASP A 168 -21.04 -28.49 56.02
N SER A 169 -20.12 -29.00 55.21
CA SER A 169 -19.99 -30.45 55.00
C SER A 169 -18.51 -30.81 54.85
N GLU A 170 -17.92 -31.23 55.96
CA GLU A 170 -16.68 -31.99 56.01
C GLU A 170 -16.83 -33.36 55.31
N GLY A 171 -15.75 -33.84 54.69
CA GLY A 171 -15.48 -35.29 54.57
C GLY A 171 -14.93 -35.80 53.22
N GLY A 172 -13.62 -36.10 53.17
CA GLY A 172 -13.07 -37.11 52.24
C GLY A 172 -11.69 -36.78 51.64
N GLY A 173 -10.62 -37.30 52.27
CA GLY A 173 -9.23 -37.06 51.88
C GLY A 173 -8.62 -38.02 50.84
N MET A 174 -7.43 -37.65 50.36
CA MET A 174 -6.30 -38.46 49.83
C MET A 174 -5.27 -37.40 49.37
N GLY A 175 -4.03 -37.25 49.85
CA GLY A 175 -2.96 -38.23 50.05
C GLY A 175 -1.85 -37.95 49.01
N CYS A 176 -0.59 -37.86 49.47
CA CYS A 176 0.69 -37.63 48.75
C CYS A 176 1.06 -36.17 48.42
N GLU A 177 2.27 -35.65 48.63
CA GLU A 177 3.51 -36.12 49.24
C GLU A 177 4.51 -34.93 49.28
N VAL A 178 5.15 -34.75 50.43
CA VAL A 178 6.46 -34.18 50.82
C VAL A 178 7.33 -33.34 49.84
N SER A 179 8.01 -32.37 50.50
CA SER A 179 9.33 -31.72 50.21
C SER A 179 9.24 -30.29 49.62
N ASP A 180 10.02 -29.29 50.01
CA ASP A 180 11.11 -29.18 50.98
C ASP A 180 11.44 -27.68 51.19
N TYR A 181 11.86 -27.34 52.41
CA TYR A 181 12.78 -26.28 52.86
C TYR A 181 12.85 -24.83 52.28
N GLY A 182 12.90 -23.87 53.22
CA GLY A 182 13.77 -22.67 53.15
C GLY A 182 13.02 -21.32 53.17
N ASP A 183 12.64 -20.76 54.32
CA ASP A 183 13.45 -20.05 55.34
C ASP A 183 13.57 -18.51 55.14
N ALA A 184 13.34 -17.84 56.26
CA ALA A 184 13.40 -16.45 56.71
C ALA A 184 13.73 -15.28 55.74
N THR A 185 12.98 -14.17 55.86
CA THR A 185 13.35 -13.06 56.77
C THR A 185 12.36 -11.88 56.72
N ALA A 186 12.22 -11.24 57.87
CA ALA A 186 11.32 -10.15 58.23
C ALA A 186 11.80 -8.75 57.76
N PRO A 187 11.03 -7.67 57.99
CA PRO A 187 11.06 -6.44 57.19
C PRO A 187 11.89 -5.30 57.81
N SER A 188 12.30 -4.32 57.00
CA SER A 188 12.78 -3.03 57.51
C SER A 188 12.15 -1.82 56.81
N HIS A 189 11.54 -0.97 57.63
CA HIS A 189 11.26 0.44 57.41
C HIS A 189 12.58 1.22 57.35
N ARG A 190 12.72 2.23 56.47
CA ARG A 190 13.00 3.64 56.87
C ARG A 190 13.13 4.65 55.73
N SER A 191 12.51 5.80 56.02
CA SER A 191 12.95 7.20 55.84
C SER A 191 13.17 7.84 54.47
N LEU A 192 12.39 8.90 54.29
CA LEU A 192 12.66 10.11 53.53
C LEU A 192 13.83 10.92 54.11
N ASP A 193 14.57 11.57 53.20
CA ASP A 193 15.28 12.88 53.21
C ASP A 193 16.30 12.76 52.05
N GLY A 194 16.57 13.67 51.11
CA GLY A 194 16.43 15.12 50.98
C GLY A 194 17.75 15.63 50.35
N GLN A 195 17.67 16.54 49.36
CA GLN A 195 18.74 17.34 48.72
C GLN A 195 19.31 16.86 47.34
N PRO A 196 19.52 17.77 46.35
CA PRO A 196 19.80 17.42 44.96
C PRO A 196 21.25 17.73 44.53
N ASP A 197 21.79 16.94 43.59
CA ASP A 197 23.02 17.31 42.87
C ASP A 197 22.96 16.99 41.36
N ALA A 198 23.44 17.99 40.63
CA ALA A 198 23.85 18.12 39.23
C ALA A 198 23.81 16.89 38.30
N VAL A 199 23.11 17.06 37.16
CA VAL A 199 23.15 16.19 35.98
C VAL A 199 24.11 16.79 34.92
N PRO A 200 25.17 16.09 34.49
CA PRO A 200 25.99 16.50 33.34
C PRO A 200 25.36 16.07 32.00
N PRO A 201 25.78 16.66 30.86
CA PRO A 201 25.05 16.58 29.60
C PRO A 201 25.13 15.21 28.92
N PHE A 202 24.00 14.82 28.34
CA PHE A 202 23.76 13.65 27.52
C PHE A 202 24.69 13.61 26.29
N GLN A 203 25.66 12.69 26.27
CA GLN A 203 26.28 12.21 25.04
C GLN A 203 25.40 11.09 24.47
N GLY A 204 24.75 11.37 23.34
CA GLY A 204 23.98 10.39 22.59
C GLY A 204 24.91 9.40 21.88
N HIS A 205 24.98 8.17 22.37
CA HIS A 205 25.48 7.04 21.59
C HIS A 205 24.41 6.61 20.56
N PRO A 206 24.72 6.55 19.26
CA PRO A 206 23.81 5.95 18.30
C PRO A 206 23.76 4.43 18.52
N ILE A 207 22.56 3.93 18.82
CA ILE A 207 22.26 2.49 18.87
C ILE A 207 22.48 1.94 17.47
N ARG A 208 23.57 1.19 17.32
CA ARG A 208 23.94 0.45 16.10
C ARG A 208 23.00 -0.75 15.96
N MET A 209 21.86 -0.58 15.30
CA MET A 209 21.08 -1.73 14.83
C MET A 209 21.80 -2.35 13.63
N ALA A 210 22.59 -3.40 13.89
CA ALA A 210 23.11 -4.27 12.85
C ALA A 210 21.96 -5.07 12.23
N ARG A 211 21.32 -4.51 11.20
CA ARG A 211 20.32 -5.21 10.39
C ARG A 211 21.06 -5.93 9.27
N GLN A 212 21.09 -7.26 9.32
CA GLN A 212 21.55 -8.10 8.22
C GLN A 212 20.73 -7.78 6.97
N ARG A 213 21.34 -7.05 6.02
CA ARG A 213 20.82 -6.87 4.67
C ARG A 213 21.10 -8.16 3.90
N ALA A 214 20.06 -8.76 3.33
CA ALA A 214 20.23 -9.76 2.28
C ALA A 214 20.69 -9.01 1.01
N ALA A 215 22.01 -8.81 0.90
CA ALA A 215 22.61 -8.42 -0.36
C ALA A 215 22.49 -9.59 -1.32
N ILE A 216 22.06 -9.33 -2.56
CA ILE A 216 22.34 -10.23 -3.67
C ILE A 216 23.84 -10.09 -3.91
N ASP A 217 24.63 -10.97 -3.29
CA ASP A 217 26.08 -11.03 -3.46
C ASP A 217 26.40 -11.39 -4.92
N PHE A 218 26.76 -10.38 -5.71
CA PHE A 218 27.59 -10.61 -6.88
C PHE A 218 29.03 -10.78 -6.37
N ALA A 219 29.38 -12.01 -5.99
CA ALA A 219 30.75 -12.35 -5.66
C ALA A 219 31.66 -11.92 -6.83
N PRO A 220 32.68 -11.06 -6.61
CA PRO A 220 33.66 -10.78 -7.64
C PRO A 220 34.37 -12.10 -7.97
N VAL A 221 34.44 -12.43 -9.26
CA VAL A 221 35.34 -13.48 -9.73
C VAL A 221 36.75 -13.06 -9.32
N ARG A 222 37.32 -13.76 -8.33
CA ARG A 222 38.75 -13.69 -8.01
C ARG A 222 39.49 -14.11 -9.27
N VAL A 223 40.14 -13.16 -9.92
CA VAL A 223 41.20 -13.42 -10.89
C VAL A 223 42.47 -13.45 -10.06
N ASP A 224 42.90 -14.66 -9.68
CA ASP A 224 44.25 -14.86 -9.17
C ASP A 224 45.21 -14.55 -10.32
N GLN A 225 45.79 -13.35 -10.30
CA GLN A 225 46.92 -12.98 -11.15
C GLN A 225 48.18 -13.56 -10.51
N ASP A 226 48.48 -14.82 -10.81
CA ASP A 226 49.84 -15.33 -10.67
C ASP A 226 50.70 -14.69 -11.76
N LEU A 227 51.41 -13.63 -11.37
CA LEU A 227 52.49 -13.04 -12.15
C LEU A 227 53.72 -13.95 -12.06
N ASP A 228 53.81 -14.92 -12.96
CA ASP A 228 55.06 -15.64 -13.22
C ASP A 228 56.03 -14.70 -13.95
N ASN A 229 56.98 -14.17 -13.18
CA ASN A 229 58.19 -13.52 -13.64
C ASN A 229 59.36 -14.52 -13.51
N GLY A 230 59.95 -14.91 -14.63
CA GLY A 230 61.23 -15.63 -14.67
C GLY A 230 61.29 -16.55 -15.90
N GLY A 231 62.20 -16.37 -16.85
CA GLY A 231 63.61 -16.06 -16.66
C GLY A 231 64.40 -17.35 -16.83
N ASP A 232 65.04 -17.45 -17.99
CA ASP A 232 65.72 -18.60 -18.56
C ASP A 232 66.93 -19.13 -17.77
N SER A 233 67.30 -20.39 -18.08
CA SER A 233 68.56 -21.11 -17.80
C SER A 233 68.77 -21.77 -16.42
N GLY A 234 69.16 -23.06 -16.44
CA GLY A 234 69.83 -23.70 -15.30
C GLY A 234 69.59 -25.19 -15.11
N THR A 235 70.46 -26.01 -15.71
CA THR A 235 70.49 -27.47 -15.71
C THR A 235 70.87 -28.10 -14.35
N VAL A 236 70.45 -29.36 -14.16
CA VAL A 236 70.99 -30.43 -13.26
C VAL A 236 70.54 -30.45 -11.79
N GLY A 237 70.02 -31.61 -11.35
CA GLY A 237 70.14 -32.04 -9.95
C GLY A 237 69.10 -33.04 -9.46
N ASN A 238 69.49 -34.31 -9.32
CA ASN A 238 68.73 -35.38 -8.68
C ASN A 238 68.47 -35.13 -7.18
N GLY A 239 67.32 -35.61 -6.69
CA GLY A 239 67.26 -36.43 -5.48
C GLY A 239 66.68 -35.84 -4.19
N ALA A 240 66.04 -36.75 -3.44
CA ALA A 240 65.72 -36.74 -2.02
C ALA A 240 64.33 -36.20 -1.57
N THR A 241 63.41 -37.16 -1.44
CA THR A 241 62.55 -37.42 -0.27
C THR A 241 62.75 -36.52 0.95
N ARG A 242 61.66 -35.92 1.45
CA ARG A 242 61.45 -35.76 2.90
C ARG A 242 59.98 -35.57 3.25
N ASP A 243 59.47 -36.53 4.01
CA ASP A 243 58.28 -36.44 4.84
C ASP A 243 58.35 -35.23 5.77
N PHE A 244 57.22 -34.52 5.93
CA PHE A 244 56.89 -33.89 7.20
C PHE A 244 55.37 -33.89 7.39
N ASP A 245 54.98 -34.80 8.26
CA ASP A 245 53.70 -34.95 8.94
C ASP A 245 53.57 -33.82 9.97
N HIS A 246 52.45 -33.08 9.99
CA HIS A 246 51.91 -32.48 11.22
C HIS A 246 50.42 -32.18 11.09
N SER A 247 49.68 -33.01 11.80
CA SER A 247 48.27 -32.94 12.13
C SER A 247 48.02 -31.93 13.25
N HIS A 248 47.03 -31.05 13.07
CA HIS A 248 46.22 -30.53 14.17
C HIS A 248 44.81 -30.24 13.67
N GLY A 249 43.90 -31.16 13.99
CA GLY A 249 42.46 -30.97 13.83
C GLY A 249 41.88 -30.20 15.01
N VAL A 250 41.09 -29.18 14.71
CA VAL A 250 40.12 -28.59 15.63
C VAL A 250 38.76 -28.70 14.94
N ALA A 251 37.94 -29.61 15.46
CA ALA A 251 36.58 -29.86 14.99
C ALA A 251 35.62 -28.82 15.60
N ILE A 252 35.03 -27.97 14.74
CA ILE A 252 33.83 -27.20 15.09
C ILE A 252 32.65 -27.85 14.36
N ARG A 253 31.74 -28.44 15.15
CA ARG A 253 30.43 -28.92 14.72
C ARG A 253 29.56 -27.72 14.31
N THR A 254 29.13 -27.68 13.06
CA THR A 254 27.98 -26.87 12.64
C THR A 254 26.97 -27.75 11.93
N ALA A 255 25.72 -27.65 12.40
CA ALA A 255 24.57 -28.43 11.97
C ALA A 255 24.22 -28.18 10.49
N HIS A 256 24.06 -29.26 9.73
CA HIS A 256 23.53 -29.24 8.38
C HIS A 256 22.00 -29.12 8.41
N HIS A 257 21.48 -27.99 7.91
CA HIS A 257 20.09 -27.91 7.44
C HIS A 257 20.05 -28.34 5.97
N HIS A 258 19.31 -29.41 5.68
CA HIS A 258 18.97 -29.83 4.32
C HIS A 258 18.05 -28.80 3.68
N ASN A 259 18.52 -28.14 2.62
CA ASN A 259 17.68 -27.41 1.68
C ASN A 259 17.69 -28.20 0.36
N THR A 260 16.54 -28.77 0.02
CA THR A 260 16.27 -29.55 -1.19
C THR A 260 16.38 -28.65 -2.42
N ARG A 261 17.51 -28.77 -3.11
CA ARG A 261 17.76 -28.17 -4.43
C ARG A 261 17.11 -29.06 -5.49
N ALA A 262 16.03 -28.60 -6.11
CA ALA A 262 15.47 -29.24 -7.30
C ALA A 262 16.43 -28.99 -8.48
N SER A 263 17.12 -30.04 -8.93
CA SER A 263 17.80 -30.07 -10.23
C SER A 263 16.76 -30.32 -11.31
N ILE A 264 16.56 -29.35 -12.20
CA ILE A 264 15.83 -29.56 -13.44
C ILE A 264 16.88 -29.93 -14.49
N ASP A 265 16.83 -31.19 -14.94
CA ASP A 265 17.64 -31.68 -16.04
C ASP A 265 17.23 -31.01 -17.35
N PHE A 266 18.19 -30.40 -18.04
CA PHE A 266 18.01 -29.84 -19.38
C PHE A 266 18.14 -30.94 -20.42
N ALA A 267 17.03 -31.28 -21.09
CA ALA A 267 17.06 -32.07 -22.30
C ALA A 267 17.62 -31.22 -23.47
N PRO A 268 18.58 -31.73 -24.26
CA PRO A 268 19.06 -31.02 -25.43
C PRO A 268 17.99 -31.01 -26.53
N LEU A 269 17.64 -29.81 -26.99
CA LEU A 269 16.76 -29.55 -28.12
C LEU A 269 17.45 -30.04 -29.41
N ARG A 270 17.08 -31.25 -29.85
CA ARG A 270 17.54 -31.88 -31.09
C ARG A 270 16.70 -31.34 -32.25
N ILE A 271 17.26 -30.43 -33.05
CA ILE A 271 16.67 -30.02 -34.33
C ILE A 271 16.82 -31.20 -35.29
N SER A 272 15.71 -31.90 -35.55
CA SER A 272 15.64 -32.98 -36.53
C SER A 272 15.44 -32.38 -37.92
N ILE A 273 16.48 -32.39 -38.74
CA ILE A 273 16.36 -32.16 -40.19
C ILE A 273 16.04 -33.52 -40.80
N GLU A 274 14.78 -33.70 -41.18
CA GLU A 274 14.26 -34.93 -41.78
C GLU A 274 14.66 -34.99 -43.27
N GLY A 275 15.82 -35.56 -43.54
CA GLY A 275 16.29 -35.92 -44.89
C GLY A 275 15.98 -37.39 -45.18
N LYS A 276 15.05 -37.63 -46.10
CA LYS A 276 14.62 -38.95 -46.58
C LYS A 276 15.73 -39.60 -47.43
N PRO A 277 16.25 -40.80 -47.10
CA PRO A 277 17.20 -41.49 -47.97
C PRO A 277 16.48 -42.52 -48.84
N GLU A 278 16.51 -42.31 -50.16
CA GLU A 278 16.36 -43.42 -51.12
C GLU A 278 17.76 -43.95 -51.44
N GLY A 279 17.96 -45.24 -51.14
CA GLY A 279 19.20 -45.93 -51.41
C GLY A 279 19.27 -46.49 -52.83
N GLY A 280 20.48 -46.88 -53.20
CA GLY A 280 20.68 -47.96 -54.18
C GLY A 280 21.78 -47.69 -55.21
N GLY A 281 22.90 -48.43 -55.05
CA GLY A 281 23.49 -49.12 -56.20
C GLY A 281 24.79 -48.57 -56.78
N SER A 282 25.88 -49.27 -56.42
CA SER A 282 27.04 -49.65 -57.25
C SER A 282 27.69 -48.63 -58.19
N GLY A 283 28.92 -48.26 -57.81
CA GLY A 283 30.11 -48.68 -58.56
C GLY A 283 30.23 -48.21 -60.00
N MET A 284 30.81 -47.03 -60.19
CA MET A 284 31.50 -46.71 -61.45
C MET A 284 32.67 -45.76 -61.18
N THR A 285 33.87 -46.28 -61.41
CA THR A 285 35.14 -45.55 -61.41
C THR A 285 35.15 -44.58 -62.60
N LEU A 286 35.31 -43.27 -62.35
CA LEU A 286 35.67 -42.32 -63.40
C LEU A 286 36.65 -41.28 -62.87
N GLN A 287 37.87 -41.31 -63.43
CA GLN A 287 38.86 -40.25 -63.34
C GLN A 287 38.34 -39.01 -64.07
N VAL A 288 38.36 -37.83 -63.42
CA VAL A 288 38.42 -36.54 -64.13
C VAL A 288 39.25 -35.51 -63.35
N ALA A 289 40.38 -35.17 -63.97
CA ALA A 289 41.11 -33.90 -64.03
C ALA A 289 40.91 -32.83 -62.93
N SER A 290 42.01 -32.53 -62.24
CA SER A 290 42.24 -31.28 -61.51
C SER A 290 42.35 -30.10 -62.50
N LYS A 291 41.39 -29.18 -62.44
CA LYS A 291 41.49 -27.86 -63.09
C LYS A 291 41.58 -26.79 -62.01
N ALA A 292 42.76 -26.19 -61.89
CA ALA A 292 43.01 -25.07 -60.99
C ALA A 292 42.08 -23.89 -61.33
N ARG A 293 41.37 -23.38 -60.33
CA ARG A 293 40.52 -22.19 -60.43
C ARG A 293 41.28 -20.99 -59.85
N PRO A 294 41.33 -19.83 -60.53
CA PRO A 294 42.04 -18.66 -60.03
C PRO A 294 41.35 -18.05 -58.81
N SER A 295 42.17 -17.52 -57.90
CA SER A 295 41.78 -16.82 -56.67
C SER A 295 40.79 -15.67 -56.96
N PRO A 296 39.65 -15.57 -56.25
CA PRO A 296 38.78 -14.41 -56.37
C PRO A 296 39.39 -13.20 -55.63
N SER A 297 39.35 -12.05 -56.30
CA SER A 297 39.72 -10.74 -55.76
C SER A 297 38.94 -10.39 -54.47
N PRO A 298 39.52 -9.61 -53.55
CA PRO A 298 38.87 -9.27 -52.29
C PRO A 298 37.58 -8.45 -52.52
N LEU A 299 36.49 -8.89 -51.89
CA LEU A 299 35.21 -8.19 -51.86
C LEU A 299 35.32 -6.89 -51.04
N PRO A 300 34.62 -5.81 -51.43
CA PRO A 300 34.53 -4.60 -50.62
C PRO A 300 33.79 -4.85 -49.30
N PRO A 301 34.08 -4.09 -48.22
CA PRO A 301 33.44 -4.29 -46.93
C PRO A 301 31.91 -4.09 -46.99
N PRO A 302 31.15 -4.81 -46.16
CA PRO A 302 29.69 -4.77 -46.19
C PRO A 302 29.17 -3.37 -45.81
N ARG A 303 28.22 -2.87 -46.61
CA ARG A 303 27.43 -1.69 -46.28
C ARG A 303 26.67 -1.93 -44.99
N VAL A 304 27.01 -1.15 -43.95
CA VAL A 304 26.23 -1.05 -42.71
C VAL A 304 24.79 -0.67 -43.07
N VAL A 305 23.85 -1.54 -42.71
CA VAL A 305 22.41 -1.35 -42.96
C VAL A 305 21.93 -0.19 -42.09
N GLN A 306 21.86 0.99 -42.69
CA GLN A 306 21.32 2.23 -42.12
C GLN A 306 19.77 2.26 -42.15
N GLN A 307 19.14 1.13 -42.50
CA GLN A 307 17.77 1.09 -43.03
C GLN A 307 16.65 0.98 -41.97
N TYR A 308 16.98 0.91 -40.67
CA TYR A 308 15.98 0.82 -39.59
C TYR A 308 15.79 2.11 -38.77
N TRP A 309 16.54 3.17 -39.07
CA TRP A 309 16.44 4.44 -38.36
C TRP A 309 15.35 5.38 -38.90
N SER A 310 14.74 5.05 -40.03
CA SER A 310 13.64 5.82 -40.64
C SER A 310 12.23 5.36 -40.24
N ALA A 311 12.10 4.37 -39.34
CA ALA A 311 10.79 3.84 -38.93
C ALA A 311 10.19 4.54 -37.68
N ALA A 312 10.95 5.42 -37.02
CA ALA A 312 10.39 6.43 -36.13
C ALA A 312 10.21 7.70 -36.96
N GLY A 313 8.99 7.91 -37.48
CA GLY A 313 8.68 9.05 -38.33
C GLY A 313 8.84 10.38 -37.62
N LEU A 314 10.05 10.94 -37.65
CA LEU A 314 10.27 12.39 -37.60
C LEU A 314 10.25 12.92 -39.04
N PRO A 315 9.34 13.82 -39.39
CA PRO A 315 9.30 14.39 -40.73
C PRO A 315 10.54 15.27 -40.98
N ASP A 316 11.14 15.07 -42.15
CA ASP A 316 12.27 15.84 -42.67
C ASP A 316 12.04 17.36 -42.60
N GLY A 317 12.94 18.04 -41.88
CA GLY A 317 13.60 19.25 -42.37
C GLY A 317 12.73 20.41 -42.88
N LYS A 318 12.06 21.12 -41.99
CA LYS A 318 12.02 22.60 -42.00
C LYS A 318 12.08 23.10 -40.56
N VAL A 319 13.25 23.52 -40.12
CA VAL A 319 13.39 24.34 -38.91
C VAL A 319 12.93 25.75 -39.28
N PRO A 320 11.77 26.24 -38.79
CA PRO A 320 11.43 27.65 -38.93
C PRO A 320 12.46 28.49 -38.14
N PRO A 321 12.80 29.70 -38.61
CA PRO A 321 13.72 30.57 -37.88
C PRO A 321 13.16 30.80 -36.48
N LEU A 322 14.02 30.58 -35.46
CA LEU A 322 13.75 30.92 -34.08
C LEU A 322 13.40 32.41 -34.00
N GLU A 323 12.10 32.69 -33.92
CA GLU A 323 11.58 33.99 -33.58
C GLU A 323 11.95 34.26 -32.11
N GLN A 324 12.99 35.09 -31.94
CA GLN A 324 13.36 35.66 -30.64
C GLN A 324 12.15 36.42 -30.09
N LYS A 325 11.43 35.79 -29.16
CA LYS A 325 10.47 36.49 -28.32
C LYS A 325 11.28 37.34 -27.32
N PRO A 326 11.03 38.66 -27.23
CA PRO A 326 11.80 39.56 -26.37
C PRO A 326 11.64 39.19 -24.88
N PRO A 327 12.62 39.56 -24.04
CA PRO A 327 12.66 39.16 -22.64
C PRO A 327 11.42 39.67 -21.91
N LEU A 328 10.77 38.77 -21.17
CA LEU A 328 9.65 39.10 -20.30
C LEU A 328 10.15 40.12 -19.27
N GLN A 329 9.51 41.27 -19.33
CA GLN A 329 9.83 42.44 -18.55
C GLN A 329 9.53 42.21 -17.07
N ASP A 330 10.49 42.64 -16.28
CA ASP A 330 10.47 42.89 -14.85
C ASP A 330 9.15 43.54 -14.41
N CYS A 331 8.44 42.88 -13.49
CA CYS A 331 7.38 43.47 -12.68
C CYS A 331 7.77 43.27 -11.21
N THR A 332 8.83 43.95 -10.82
CA THR A 332 9.02 44.38 -9.43
C THR A 332 8.29 45.71 -9.23
N ASP A 333 7.71 45.80 -8.03
CA ASP A 333 7.30 46.99 -7.29
C ASP A 333 5.84 47.49 -7.35
N ASP A 334 5.32 47.53 -6.11
CA ASP A 334 4.31 48.43 -5.53
C ASP A 334 2.82 48.17 -5.80
N VAL A 335 2.10 47.70 -4.78
CA VAL A 335 1.26 48.56 -3.91
C VAL A 335 0.94 47.84 -2.59
N GLU A 336 1.47 48.42 -1.52
CA GLU A 336 0.89 48.67 -0.18
C GLU A 336 -0.24 47.78 0.39
N SER A 337 0.05 47.29 1.61
CA SER A 337 -0.76 47.49 2.83
C SER A 337 -2.29 47.39 2.69
N GLU A 338 -2.85 46.29 3.20
CA GLU A 338 -4.06 46.44 4.00
C GLU A 338 -4.15 45.49 5.19
N ARG A 339 -4.61 46.09 6.29
CA ARG A 339 -4.71 45.58 7.65
C ARG A 339 -5.79 44.52 7.78
N ALA A 340 -5.50 43.61 8.70
CA ALA A 340 -6.38 43.01 9.69
C ALA A 340 -7.89 43.36 9.68
N ALA A 341 -8.66 42.26 9.71
CA ALA A 341 -9.94 42.00 10.40
C ALA A 341 -11.26 42.27 9.61
N PRO A 342 -12.41 41.64 9.99
CA PRO A 342 -12.63 40.55 10.93
C PRO A 342 -13.48 39.37 10.37
N VAL A 343 -13.47 38.30 11.17
CA VAL A 343 -14.41 37.18 11.23
C VAL A 343 -15.87 37.63 11.01
N ARG A 344 -16.51 37.14 9.95
CA ARG A 344 -17.96 37.22 9.76
C ARG A 344 -18.64 36.09 10.54
N HIS A 345 -19.28 36.45 11.64
CA HIS A 345 -20.35 35.66 12.25
C HIS A 345 -21.57 35.66 11.33
N GLY A 346 -21.94 34.48 10.83
CA GLY A 346 -23.25 34.25 10.22
C GLY A 346 -24.32 34.16 11.30
N ALA A 347 -24.84 35.31 11.73
CA ALA A 347 -26.07 35.39 12.50
C ALA A 347 -27.26 35.23 11.54
N MET A 348 -27.95 34.09 11.58
CA MET A 348 -29.28 33.95 10.99
C MET A 348 -30.27 34.76 11.83
N MET A 349 -30.61 35.94 11.33
CA MET A 349 -31.83 36.69 11.66
C MET A 349 -33.04 35.91 11.14
N LEU A 350 -33.85 35.36 12.06
CA LEU A 350 -35.23 34.98 11.74
C LEU A 350 -36.12 36.20 11.98
N GLY A 351 -36.73 36.66 10.90
CA GLY A 351 -37.65 37.78 10.87
C GLY A 351 -38.89 37.54 11.71
N ASN A 352 -39.27 38.60 12.41
CA ASN A 352 -40.56 38.80 13.02
C ASN A 352 -41.47 39.52 12.00
N VAL A 353 -42.78 39.25 12.04
CA VAL A 353 -43.96 40.04 11.58
C VAL A 353 -44.98 39.10 10.93
N GLY A 354 -46.15 39.03 11.54
CA GLY A 354 -47.32 38.32 11.02
C GLY A 354 -48.39 38.08 12.09
N ASP A 355 -48.99 39.16 12.57
CA ASP A 355 -50.24 39.18 13.34
C ASP A 355 -51.32 38.28 12.73
N GLY A 356 -52.15 37.69 13.59
CA GLY A 356 -53.40 37.12 13.12
C GLY A 356 -54.13 36.19 14.08
N SER A 357 -55.03 36.79 14.86
CA SER A 357 -56.40 36.31 14.95
C SER A 357 -56.71 35.11 15.86
N VAL A 358 -57.25 35.47 17.04
CA VAL A 358 -58.36 34.83 17.78
C VAL A 358 -58.62 33.34 17.57
N ASN A 359 -58.41 32.56 18.65
CA ASN A 359 -59.41 31.61 19.18
C ASN A 359 -59.06 31.25 20.64
N SER A 360 -59.33 32.20 21.52
CA SER A 360 -59.51 31.98 22.95
C SER A 360 -60.94 31.48 23.21
N ALA A 361 -61.20 30.17 23.08
CA ALA A 361 -62.41 29.53 23.60
C ALA A 361 -62.35 27.99 23.46
N ALA A 362 -61.71 27.29 24.39
CA ALA A 362 -62.00 25.89 24.70
C ALA A 362 -61.22 25.41 25.95
N ALA A 363 -61.40 26.09 27.08
CA ALA A 363 -60.88 25.61 28.36
C ALA A 363 -61.85 25.97 29.50
N SER A 364 -63.13 25.59 29.35
CA SER A 364 -64.12 25.74 30.43
C SER A 364 -65.37 24.87 30.22
N ILE A 365 -65.23 23.62 29.75
CA ILE A 365 -66.34 22.64 29.78
C ILE A 365 -65.79 21.27 30.19
N ALA A 366 -65.42 21.13 31.46
CA ALA A 366 -65.23 19.82 32.10
C ALA A 366 -65.41 19.87 33.63
N ALA A 367 -66.21 20.82 34.14
CA ALA A 367 -66.43 20.98 35.59
C ALA A 367 -67.92 20.90 36.02
N ALA A 368 -68.84 20.52 35.13
CA ALA A 368 -70.27 20.45 35.45
C ALA A 368 -70.90 19.12 35.00
N ARG A 369 -70.62 18.06 35.77
CA ARG A 369 -71.50 16.89 35.93
C ARG A 369 -71.08 16.08 37.17
N ALA A 370 -71.10 16.77 38.31
CA ALA A 370 -71.41 16.12 39.58
C ALA A 370 -72.94 16.11 39.73
N ASP A 371 -73.46 15.09 40.43
CA ASP A 371 -74.88 14.79 40.68
C ASP A 371 -75.62 14.11 39.50
N LEU A 372 -76.15 12.88 39.59
CA LEU A 372 -76.47 11.99 40.70
C LEU A 372 -76.25 10.53 40.26
N GLY A 373 -75.63 9.74 41.14
CA GLY A 373 -75.44 8.30 40.94
C GLY A 373 -74.37 7.81 41.91
N GLY A 374 -74.78 7.43 43.11
CA GLY A 374 -73.94 6.82 44.14
C GLY A 374 -73.43 5.46 43.69
N GLY A 375 -72.45 5.45 42.78
CA GLY A 375 -71.61 4.31 42.46
C GLY A 375 -70.18 4.66 42.83
N ARG A 376 -69.50 3.79 43.57
CA ARG A 376 -68.09 3.92 43.98
C ARG A 376 -67.25 4.45 42.80
N ARG A 377 -66.94 5.75 42.80
CA ARG A 377 -66.02 6.34 41.82
C ARG A 377 -64.64 5.83 42.17
N HIS A 378 -64.21 4.78 41.49
CA HIS A 378 -62.83 4.35 41.51
C HIS A 378 -61.97 5.58 41.12
N LEU A 379 -61.06 5.97 42.01
CA LEU A 379 -60.09 7.05 41.78
C LEU A 379 -59.26 6.69 40.54
N ALA A 380 -59.70 7.14 39.37
CA ALA A 380 -58.99 6.91 38.12
C ALA A 380 -57.74 7.78 38.10
N VAL A 381 -56.57 7.15 38.05
CA VAL A 381 -55.30 7.83 37.88
C VAL A 381 -55.29 8.47 36.49
N VAL A 382 -55.25 9.79 36.44
CA VAL A 382 -55.13 10.54 35.18
C VAL A 382 -53.65 10.67 34.86
N VAL A 383 -53.20 9.92 33.87
CA VAL A 383 -51.89 10.09 33.22
C VAL A 383 -52.13 10.91 31.96
N SER A 384 -51.53 12.10 31.87
CA SER A 384 -51.55 12.89 30.65
C SER A 384 -50.13 13.06 30.10
N GLU A 385 -49.99 12.85 28.79
CA GLU A 385 -48.76 13.16 28.08
C GLU A 385 -48.78 14.63 27.65
N GLY A 386 -47.83 15.40 28.17
CA GLY A 386 -47.60 16.77 27.73
C GLY A 386 -46.73 16.80 26.48
N ARG A 387 -46.94 17.81 25.62
CA ARG A 387 -46.07 18.11 24.47
C ARG A 387 -44.59 18.06 24.88
N GLY A 388 -43.82 17.19 24.22
CA GLY A 388 -42.38 17.04 24.44
C GLY A 388 -41.97 15.89 25.39
N SER A 389 -42.68 14.76 25.36
CA SER A 389 -42.37 13.56 26.17
C SER A 389 -42.36 13.80 27.68
N ARG A 390 -43.16 14.78 28.14
CA ARG A 390 -43.31 15.10 29.57
C ARG A 390 -44.50 14.32 30.10
N LEU A 391 -44.26 13.34 30.95
CA LEU A 391 -45.32 12.60 31.63
C LEU A 391 -45.76 13.38 32.87
N VAL A 392 -47.02 13.79 32.90
CA VAL A 392 -47.65 14.42 34.07
C VAL A 392 -48.56 13.40 34.73
N VAL A 393 -48.22 13.02 35.96
CA VAL A 393 -49.04 12.14 36.80
C VAL A 393 -49.48 12.90 38.02
N ASN A 394 -50.79 13.04 38.23
CA ASN A 394 -51.36 13.76 39.38
C ASN A 394 -50.81 15.20 39.52
N GLY A 395 -50.57 15.89 38.40
CA GLY A 395 -50.01 17.25 38.38
C GLY A 395 -48.50 17.36 38.62
N LYS A 396 -47.79 16.24 38.86
CA LYS A 396 -46.32 16.20 38.99
C LYS A 396 -45.68 15.85 37.65
N LEU A 397 -44.65 16.61 37.28
CA LEU A 397 -43.98 16.47 35.99
C LEU A 397 -42.69 15.66 36.14
N LEU A 398 -42.57 14.55 35.40
CA LEU A 398 -41.32 13.82 35.24
C LEU A 398 -40.59 14.34 34.01
N SER A 399 -39.49 15.07 34.22
CA SER A 399 -38.59 15.48 33.13
C SER A 399 -37.49 14.45 32.94
N ALA A 400 -37.27 14.04 31.69
CA ALA A 400 -36.10 13.30 31.26
C ALA A 400 -34.81 14.05 31.64
N ASN A 401 -33.86 13.38 32.30
CA ASN A 401 -32.54 13.98 32.52
C ASN A 401 -31.64 13.76 31.31
N TYR A 402 -31.81 14.58 30.26
CA TYR A 402 -30.99 14.53 29.04
C TYR A 402 -29.49 14.74 29.30
N ARG A 403 -29.14 15.40 30.42
CA ARG A 403 -27.74 15.63 30.79
C ARG A 403 -27.01 14.31 31.01
N ASN A 404 -27.61 13.35 31.71
CA ASN A 404 -26.96 12.05 31.94
C ASN A 404 -26.76 11.30 30.62
N ILE A 405 -27.78 11.30 29.75
CA ILE A 405 -27.69 10.67 28.41
C ILE A 405 -26.55 11.29 27.60
N LEU A 406 -26.44 12.62 27.60
CA LEU A 406 -25.35 13.32 26.92
C LEU A 406 -24.00 12.90 27.50
N TRP A 407 -23.86 12.82 28.83
CA TRP A 407 -22.63 12.38 29.51
C TRP A 407 -22.21 10.95 29.14
N PHE A 408 -23.15 10.03 28.89
CA PHE A 408 -22.85 8.69 28.35
C PHE A 408 -22.33 8.74 26.91
N LEU A 409 -22.85 9.68 26.11
CA LEU A 409 -22.54 9.80 24.68
C LEU A 409 -21.20 10.52 24.41
N VAL A 410 -20.79 11.45 25.29
CA VAL A 410 -19.59 12.29 25.06
C VAL A 410 -18.32 11.46 24.81
N PRO A 411 -17.95 10.44 25.62
CA PRO A 411 -16.74 9.66 25.38
C PRO A 411 -16.73 8.98 24.01
N LEU A 412 -17.90 8.50 23.58
CA LEU A 412 -18.04 7.84 22.28
C LEU A 412 -17.93 8.85 21.14
N LEU A 413 -18.60 10.01 21.22
CA LEU A 413 -18.44 11.07 20.23
C LEU A 413 -17.01 11.59 20.11
N VAL A 414 -16.31 11.76 21.24
CA VAL A 414 -14.90 12.16 21.25
C VAL A 414 -14.03 11.08 20.59
N TRP A 415 -14.34 9.80 20.83
CA TRP A 415 -13.65 8.69 20.18
C TRP A 415 -13.90 8.66 18.66
N GLU A 416 -15.12 8.92 18.20
CA GLU A 416 -15.39 9.00 16.75
C GLU A 416 -14.65 10.14 16.07
N ALA A 417 -14.58 11.30 16.73
CA ALA A 417 -13.77 12.41 16.24
C ALA A 417 -12.29 12.04 16.15
N ALA A 418 -11.76 11.27 17.11
CA ALA A 418 -10.39 10.77 17.09
C ALA A 418 -10.16 9.77 15.95
N LEU A 419 -11.07 8.82 15.71
CA LEU A 419 -11.00 7.88 14.59
C LEU A 419 -11.00 8.60 13.24
N ALA A 420 -11.88 9.59 13.07
CA ALA A 420 -11.93 10.39 11.86
C ALA A 420 -10.63 11.19 11.63
N ALA A 421 -10.08 11.80 12.68
CA ALA A 421 -8.83 12.55 12.60
C ALA A 421 -7.63 11.64 12.26
N ILE A 422 -7.54 10.48 12.89
CA ILE A 422 -6.47 9.49 12.65
C ILE A 422 -6.58 8.93 11.23
N GLY A 423 -7.78 8.63 10.77
CA GLY A 423 -8.01 8.17 9.40
C GLY A 423 -7.70 9.22 8.34
N ALA A 424 -8.05 10.49 8.59
CA ALA A 424 -7.64 11.61 7.73
C ALA A 424 -6.11 11.78 7.68
N LEU A 425 -5.44 11.60 8.83
CA LEU A 425 -3.98 11.60 8.88
C LEU A 425 -3.42 10.42 8.05
N SER A 426 -3.89 9.19 8.24
CA SER A 426 -3.46 8.03 7.43
C SER A 426 -3.60 8.29 5.94
N TYR A 427 -4.71 8.90 5.51
CA TYR A 427 -4.93 9.28 4.11
C TYR A 427 -3.86 10.26 3.61
N PHE A 428 -3.60 11.35 4.35
CA PHE A 428 -2.56 12.32 4.00
C PHE A 428 -1.17 11.69 3.90
N TRP A 429 -0.84 10.75 4.79
CA TRP A 429 0.43 10.03 4.74
C TRP A 429 0.52 9.10 3.52
N LEU A 430 -0.57 8.43 3.14
CA LEU A 430 -0.61 7.60 1.95
C LEU A 430 -0.55 8.41 0.66
N GLU A 431 -1.20 9.57 0.60
CA GLU A 431 -1.12 10.49 -0.55
C GLU A 431 0.34 10.91 -0.81
N SER A 432 1.10 11.15 0.26
CA SER A 432 2.53 11.50 0.17
C SER A 432 3.45 10.39 -0.37
N MET A 433 2.97 9.16 -0.59
CA MET A 433 3.78 8.04 -1.10
C MET A 433 3.93 8.02 -2.63
N GLN A 434 3.05 8.70 -3.35
CA GLN A 434 3.08 8.74 -4.82
C GLN A 434 4.34 9.42 -5.37
N GLY A 435 4.72 10.58 -4.81
CA GLY A 435 5.92 11.31 -5.23
C GLY A 435 7.23 10.51 -5.16
N PRO A 436 7.54 9.86 -4.02
CA PRO A 436 8.70 8.98 -3.89
C PRO A 436 8.72 7.82 -4.90
N LEU A 437 7.56 7.27 -5.28
CA LEU A 437 7.48 6.20 -6.27
C LEU A 437 7.86 6.70 -7.67
N ALA A 438 7.37 7.88 -8.07
CA ALA A 438 7.79 8.52 -9.32
C ALA A 438 9.29 8.83 -9.33
N SER A 439 9.83 9.27 -8.18
CA SER A 439 11.25 9.54 -7.99
C SER A 439 12.10 8.27 -8.10
N LEU A 440 11.63 7.15 -7.54
CA LEU A 440 12.30 5.85 -7.66
C LEU A 440 12.31 5.36 -9.12
N ASN A 441 11.21 5.54 -9.85
CA ASN A 441 11.15 5.22 -11.28
C ASN A 441 12.20 6.03 -12.05
N MET A 442 12.23 7.35 -11.83
CA MET A 442 13.20 8.23 -12.48
C MET A 442 14.65 7.90 -12.11
N ALA A 443 14.94 7.63 -10.83
CA ALA A 443 16.27 7.23 -10.39
C ALA A 443 16.74 5.95 -11.10
N SER A 444 15.82 5.00 -11.33
CA SER A 444 16.12 3.77 -12.05
C SER A 444 16.37 4.01 -13.54
N HIS A 445 15.61 4.92 -14.18
CA HIS A 445 15.88 5.38 -15.55
C HIS A 445 17.27 6.02 -15.67
N VAL A 446 17.65 6.90 -14.75
CA VAL A 446 18.99 7.51 -14.69
C VAL A 446 20.07 6.43 -14.59
N ILE A 447 19.91 5.42 -13.71
CA ILE A 447 20.87 4.31 -13.57
C ILE A 447 21.01 3.55 -14.90
N TYR A 448 19.89 3.17 -15.53
CA TYR A 448 19.92 2.44 -16.79
C TYR A 448 20.54 3.28 -17.91
N ARG A 449 20.13 4.54 -18.05
CA ARG A 449 20.64 5.45 -19.09
C ARG A 449 22.13 5.68 -18.91
N TYR A 450 22.56 5.88 -17.68
CA TYR A 450 23.97 6.01 -17.34
C TYR A 450 24.76 4.77 -17.77
N THR A 451 24.28 3.56 -17.47
CA THR A 451 24.96 2.32 -17.92
C THR A 451 25.03 2.20 -19.44
N ARG A 452 24.00 2.66 -20.15
CA ARG A 452 23.98 2.70 -21.62
C ARG A 452 25.00 3.69 -22.17
N VAL A 453 25.02 4.92 -21.65
CA VAL A 453 25.98 5.97 -22.01
C VAL A 453 27.42 5.48 -21.79
N ARG A 454 27.70 4.79 -20.69
CA ARG A 454 29.01 4.15 -20.43
C ARG A 454 29.38 3.14 -21.51
N MET A 455 28.44 2.29 -21.91
CA MET A 455 28.67 1.30 -22.97
C MET A 455 28.92 1.95 -24.33
N LEU A 456 28.22 3.04 -24.65
CA LEU A 456 28.43 3.82 -25.87
C LEU A 456 29.78 4.53 -25.88
N ALA A 457 30.21 5.08 -24.75
CA ALA A 457 31.54 5.66 -24.59
C ALA A 457 32.63 4.62 -24.79
N LEU A 458 32.44 3.40 -24.25
CA LEU A 458 33.31 2.26 -24.53
C LEU A 458 33.37 1.94 -26.03
N PHE A 459 32.22 1.92 -26.72
CA PHE A 459 32.21 1.66 -28.16
C PHE A 459 32.92 2.74 -28.97
N LEU A 460 32.76 4.02 -28.60
CA LEU A 460 33.46 5.13 -29.20
C LEU A 460 34.98 4.94 -29.12
N VAL A 461 35.53 4.72 -27.91
CA VAL A 461 37.00 4.56 -27.74
C VAL A 461 37.53 3.24 -28.30
N SER A 462 36.67 2.23 -28.43
CA SER A 462 37.01 0.93 -29.01
C SER A 462 37.06 0.90 -30.54
N GLY A 463 36.39 1.86 -31.19
CA GLY A 463 36.34 1.92 -32.65
C GLY A 463 37.74 2.13 -33.21
N LYS A 464 38.12 1.35 -34.24
CA LYS A 464 39.38 1.54 -34.96
C LYS A 464 39.21 2.51 -36.13
N ASP A 465 38.04 2.48 -36.76
CA ASP A 465 37.73 3.28 -37.94
C ASP A 465 37.07 4.60 -37.57
N ALA A 466 37.46 5.68 -38.25
CA ALA A 466 36.88 7.01 -38.08
C ALA A 466 35.36 7.04 -38.32
N THR A 467 34.87 6.23 -39.26
CA THR A 467 33.44 6.10 -39.57
C THR A 467 32.66 5.49 -38.41
N VAL A 468 33.21 4.46 -37.77
CA VAL A 468 32.61 3.80 -36.59
C VAL A 468 32.63 4.74 -35.39
N ARG A 469 33.73 5.46 -35.17
CA ARG A 469 33.82 6.48 -34.12
C ARG A 469 32.81 7.60 -34.30
N SER A 470 32.72 8.16 -35.51
CA SER A 470 31.72 9.17 -35.86
C SER A 470 30.28 8.69 -35.60
N HIS A 471 29.97 7.43 -35.93
CA HIS A 471 28.67 6.84 -35.63
C HIS A 471 28.37 6.81 -34.11
N TRP A 472 29.28 6.26 -33.31
CA TRP A 472 29.09 6.17 -31.86
C TRP A 472 29.11 7.53 -31.17
N ARG A 473 29.88 8.49 -31.68
CA ARG A 473 29.92 9.87 -31.23
C ARG A 473 28.55 10.53 -31.31
N ASN A 474 27.89 10.41 -32.46
CA ASN A 474 26.55 10.98 -32.67
C ASN A 474 25.49 10.34 -31.77
N ILE A 475 25.59 9.03 -31.52
CA ILE A 475 24.67 8.35 -30.60
C ILE A 475 24.94 8.76 -29.14
N LEU A 476 26.21 8.81 -28.76
CA LEU A 476 26.63 9.17 -27.41
C LEU A 476 26.17 10.59 -27.04
N SER A 477 26.27 11.56 -27.95
CA SER A 477 25.82 12.94 -27.68
C SER A 477 24.32 13.04 -27.43
N VAL A 478 23.50 12.33 -28.20
CA VAL A 478 22.03 12.27 -27.99
C VAL A 478 21.71 11.62 -26.65
N GLU A 479 22.35 10.49 -26.33
CA GLU A 479 22.10 9.78 -25.08
C GLU A 479 22.61 10.55 -23.85
N LEU A 480 23.65 11.36 -23.98
CA LEU A 480 24.10 12.28 -22.93
C LEU A 480 23.10 13.41 -22.67
N ALA A 481 22.52 13.99 -23.72
CA ALA A 481 21.46 14.99 -23.57
C ALA A 481 20.23 14.40 -22.85
N ASN A 482 19.84 13.17 -23.21
CA ASN A 482 18.79 12.43 -22.54
C ASN A 482 19.12 12.12 -21.07
N LEU A 483 20.34 11.64 -20.79
CA LEU A 483 20.80 11.39 -19.42
C LEU A 483 20.76 12.63 -18.55
N ARG A 484 21.22 13.77 -19.10
CA ARG A 484 21.20 15.05 -18.41
C ARG A 484 19.77 15.49 -18.10
N ASN A 485 18.85 15.37 -19.07
CA ASN A 485 17.44 15.69 -18.88
C ASN A 485 16.79 14.81 -17.78
N GLU A 486 16.98 13.50 -17.83
CA GLU A 486 16.49 12.57 -16.81
C GLU A 486 17.09 12.88 -15.42
N TYR A 487 18.39 13.20 -15.37
CA TYR A 487 19.08 13.52 -14.13
C TYR A 487 18.63 14.85 -13.53
N ASP A 488 18.51 15.90 -14.32
CA ASP A 488 18.00 17.20 -13.86
C ASP A 488 16.53 17.07 -13.40
N THR A 489 15.72 16.24 -14.07
CA THR A 489 14.34 15.95 -13.66
C THR A 489 14.30 15.20 -12.33
N LEU A 490 15.22 14.25 -12.09
CA LEU A 490 15.34 13.59 -10.79
C LEU A 490 15.63 14.59 -9.66
N LEU A 491 16.55 15.53 -9.89
CA LEU A 491 16.99 16.48 -8.87
C LEU A 491 15.94 17.56 -8.58
N TYR A 492 15.40 18.16 -9.63
CA TYR A 492 14.60 19.38 -9.58
C TYR A 492 13.10 19.14 -9.84
N GLY A 493 12.73 17.91 -10.19
CA GLY A 493 11.37 17.53 -10.52
C GLY A 493 10.96 17.88 -11.95
N GLY A 494 9.74 17.50 -12.32
CA GLY A 494 9.17 17.69 -13.66
C GLY A 494 8.92 16.37 -14.39
N VAL A 495 8.79 16.44 -15.72
CA VAL A 495 8.62 15.28 -16.60
C VAL A 495 9.81 15.26 -17.55
N ALA A 496 10.55 14.15 -17.57
CA ALA A 496 11.70 14.03 -18.46
C ALA A 496 11.22 13.87 -19.91
N SER A 497 11.96 14.43 -20.87
CA SER A 497 11.61 14.30 -22.29
C SER A 497 11.59 12.85 -22.77
N THR A 498 12.40 11.99 -22.15
CA THR A 498 12.43 10.55 -22.46
C THR A 498 11.22 9.78 -21.94
N GLN A 499 10.43 10.37 -21.04
CA GLN A 499 9.17 9.80 -20.59
C GLN A 499 8.00 10.16 -21.53
N GLU A 500 8.20 11.04 -22.51
CA GLU A 500 7.16 11.35 -23.47
C GLU A 500 6.79 10.08 -24.27
N GLY A 501 5.53 9.65 -24.17
CA GLY A 501 5.07 8.40 -24.78
C GLY A 501 5.41 7.12 -23.99
N SER A 502 6.03 7.23 -22.81
CA SER A 502 6.23 6.08 -21.93
C SER A 502 4.90 5.61 -21.31
N VAL A 503 4.90 4.38 -20.77
CA VAL A 503 3.73 3.82 -20.07
C VAL A 503 3.46 4.55 -18.75
N PHE A 504 4.51 5.12 -18.14
CA PHE A 504 4.47 5.81 -16.86
C PHE A 504 4.91 7.28 -17.02
N GLN A 505 3.91 8.16 -17.16
CA GLN A 505 4.09 9.61 -17.33
C GLN A 505 3.60 10.35 -16.09
N GLN A 506 4.37 10.29 -15.01
CA GLN A 506 4.08 11.03 -13.78
C GLN A 506 5.17 12.07 -13.53
N ALA A 507 4.74 13.27 -13.14
CA ALA A 507 5.67 14.32 -12.75
C ALA A 507 6.44 13.88 -11.50
N VAL A 508 7.76 13.90 -11.61
CA VAL A 508 8.68 13.58 -10.53
C VAL A 508 8.73 14.81 -9.62
N PRO A 509 8.55 14.67 -8.29
CA PRO A 509 8.82 15.77 -7.38
C PRO A 509 10.33 16.05 -7.32
N ALA A 510 10.72 17.23 -6.85
CA ALA A 510 12.13 17.54 -6.68
C ALA A 510 12.75 16.69 -5.56
N SER A 511 13.35 15.56 -5.95
CA SER A 511 13.73 14.48 -5.02
C SER A 511 14.75 14.92 -3.99
N THR A 512 15.64 15.84 -4.37
CA THR A 512 16.66 16.39 -3.49
C THR A 512 16.09 17.15 -2.31
N PHE A 513 14.90 17.73 -2.46
CA PHE A 513 14.21 18.49 -1.41
C PHE A 513 13.15 17.66 -0.66
N ALA A 514 12.92 16.40 -1.07
CA ALA A 514 11.94 15.53 -0.43
C ALA A 514 12.38 15.03 0.95
N SER A 515 13.70 14.93 1.19
CA SER A 515 14.28 14.56 2.49
C SER A 515 15.66 15.19 2.64
N SER A 516 16.01 15.59 3.88
CA SER A 516 17.37 16.03 4.21
C SER A 516 18.42 14.95 3.94
N SER A 517 18.06 13.67 4.08
CA SER A 517 18.95 12.55 3.76
C SER A 517 19.28 12.46 2.26
N PHE A 518 18.36 12.83 1.38
CA PHE A 518 18.64 12.91 -0.05
C PHE A 518 19.56 14.09 -0.33
N ALA A 519 19.22 15.29 0.16
CA ALA A 519 20.08 16.47 0.01
C ALA A 519 21.51 16.21 0.50
N GLN A 520 21.66 15.52 1.64
CA GLN A 520 22.96 15.15 2.18
C GLN A 520 23.73 14.24 1.22
N ASN A 521 23.14 13.12 0.78
CA ASN A 521 23.79 12.22 -0.16
C ASN A 521 24.16 12.90 -1.49
N PHE A 522 23.32 13.79 -2.01
CA PHE A 522 23.59 14.42 -3.30
C PHE A 522 24.64 15.54 -3.21
N PHE A 523 24.65 16.35 -2.14
CA PHE A 523 25.42 17.59 -2.12
C PHE A 523 26.48 17.70 -1.03
N THR A 524 26.28 17.06 0.12
CA THR A 524 27.13 17.30 1.31
C THR A 524 27.84 16.06 1.82
N GLU A 525 27.59 14.90 1.24
CA GLU A 525 28.21 13.64 1.66
C GLU A 525 29.72 13.70 1.39
N GLU A 526 30.50 13.59 2.47
CA GLU A 526 31.97 13.63 2.43
C GLU A 526 32.59 12.25 2.26
N ARG A 527 31.82 11.17 2.49
CA ARG A 527 32.31 9.80 2.29
C ARG A 527 32.20 9.39 0.82
N CYS A 528 33.11 8.55 0.39
CA CYS A 528 32.99 7.84 -0.88
C CYS A 528 31.79 6.89 -0.88
N PHE A 529 31.22 6.67 -2.06
CA PHE A 529 30.03 5.84 -2.22
C PHE A 529 30.30 4.34 -2.35
N ARG A 530 31.55 3.90 -2.20
CA ARG A 530 31.88 2.47 -2.26
C ARG A 530 31.29 1.71 -1.08
N TRP A 531 30.77 0.51 -1.32
CA TRP A 531 30.37 -0.40 -0.25
C TRP A 531 31.57 -0.81 0.60
N ASP A 532 32.69 -1.08 -0.07
CA ASP A 532 33.98 -1.29 0.59
C ASP A 532 34.74 0.04 0.70
N GLN A 533 34.63 0.66 1.87
CA GLN A 533 35.25 1.95 2.19
C GLN A 533 36.80 1.89 2.12
N SER A 534 37.40 0.70 2.23
CA SER A 534 38.86 0.56 2.12
C SER A 534 39.37 0.76 0.69
N GLN A 535 38.49 0.65 -0.30
CA GLN A 535 38.83 0.83 -1.71
C GLN A 535 38.65 2.27 -2.20
N CYS A 536 38.30 3.18 -1.29
CA CYS A 536 38.11 4.57 -1.65
C CYS A 536 39.43 5.23 -1.99
N TYR A 537 39.37 6.19 -2.91
CA TYR A 537 40.55 6.94 -3.31
C TYR A 537 41.12 7.69 -2.11
N THR A 538 42.45 7.76 -2.00
CA THR A 538 43.15 8.58 -1.02
C THR A 538 43.29 10.02 -1.51
N PRO A 539 43.56 11.01 -0.64
CA PRO A 539 43.74 12.42 -1.05
C PRO A 539 44.82 12.65 -2.12
N ASP A 540 45.80 11.75 -2.24
CA ASP A 540 46.84 11.83 -3.28
C ASP A 540 46.33 11.44 -4.68
N SER A 541 45.14 10.84 -4.76
CA SER A 541 44.54 10.43 -6.03
C SER A 541 43.85 11.61 -6.72
N PRO A 542 44.00 11.77 -8.05
CA PRO A 542 43.32 12.83 -8.80
C PRO A 542 41.78 12.69 -8.81
N TYR A 543 41.25 11.53 -8.38
CA TYR A 543 39.82 11.26 -8.33
C TYR A 543 39.19 11.55 -6.95
N TYR A 544 40.01 11.81 -5.93
CA TYR A 544 39.55 11.96 -4.54
C TYR A 544 38.46 13.02 -4.37
N GLU A 545 38.75 14.23 -4.87
CA GLU A 545 37.86 15.41 -4.79
C GLU A 545 36.51 15.14 -5.47
N VAL A 546 36.51 14.39 -6.57
CA VAL A 546 35.27 14.09 -7.28
C VAL A 546 34.44 13.08 -6.48
N THR A 547 35.07 12.10 -5.85
CA THR A 547 34.38 10.96 -5.21
C THR A 547 33.91 11.23 -3.78
N HIS A 548 34.39 12.28 -3.12
CA HIS A 548 34.13 12.59 -1.71
C HIS A 548 33.29 13.87 -1.49
N HIS A 549 32.60 14.39 -2.51
CA HIS A 549 31.85 15.64 -2.38
C HIS A 549 30.43 15.53 -2.94
N GLY A 550 29.73 14.47 -2.55
CA GLY A 550 28.36 14.20 -2.95
C GLY A 550 28.19 13.57 -4.33
N LEU A 551 27.02 12.94 -4.53
CA LEU A 551 26.67 12.24 -5.76
C LEU A 551 26.50 13.17 -6.97
N ASP A 552 26.03 14.40 -6.76
CA ASP A 552 25.80 15.38 -7.84
C ASP A 552 27.10 15.83 -8.50
N ARG A 553 28.13 16.14 -7.70
CA ARG A 553 29.44 16.50 -8.24
C ARG A 553 30.04 15.38 -9.07
N MET A 554 29.94 14.12 -8.62
CA MET A 554 30.37 12.96 -9.39
C MET A 554 29.62 12.84 -10.72
N MET A 555 28.29 12.89 -10.69
CA MET A 555 27.47 12.70 -11.89
C MET A 555 27.72 13.80 -12.92
N ARG A 556 27.72 15.08 -12.49
CA ARG A 556 28.01 16.23 -13.36
C ARG A 556 29.41 16.17 -13.95
N ARG A 557 30.40 15.75 -13.16
CA ARG A 557 31.78 15.57 -13.64
C ARG A 557 31.85 14.49 -14.71
N VAL A 558 31.21 13.34 -14.50
CA VAL A 558 31.20 12.24 -15.48
C VAL A 558 30.44 12.62 -16.76
N ILE A 559 29.29 13.30 -16.65
CA ILE A 559 28.56 13.80 -17.83
C ILE A 559 29.44 14.76 -18.63
N SER A 560 30.08 15.73 -17.96
CA SER A 560 30.95 16.70 -18.63
C SER A 560 32.15 16.04 -19.33
N GLU A 561 32.81 15.08 -18.69
CA GLU A 561 33.93 14.34 -19.30
C GLU A 561 33.48 13.50 -20.50
N LEU A 562 32.25 12.98 -20.49
CA LEU A 562 31.69 12.24 -21.62
C LEU A 562 31.21 13.14 -22.76
N GLU A 563 30.65 14.32 -22.47
CA GLU A 563 30.34 15.34 -23.47
C GLU A 563 31.62 15.79 -24.18
N LEU A 564 32.68 16.00 -23.39
CA LEU A 564 34.01 16.29 -23.90
C LEU A 564 34.57 15.11 -24.71
N LEU A 565 34.48 13.86 -24.25
CA LEU A 565 34.92 12.70 -25.01
C LEU A 565 34.19 12.56 -26.36
N ALA A 566 32.90 12.91 -26.40
CA ALA A 566 32.15 12.96 -27.66
C ALA A 566 32.63 14.10 -28.57
N ALA A 567 33.11 15.22 -28.02
CA ALA A 567 33.65 16.33 -28.79
C ALA A 567 35.11 16.13 -29.26
N ASP A 568 35.83 15.16 -28.72
CA ASP A 568 37.24 14.91 -29.08
C ASP A 568 37.44 14.43 -30.51
N ASP A 569 38.59 14.80 -31.06
CA ASP A 569 39.10 14.25 -32.30
C ASP A 569 39.35 12.74 -32.15
N ASP A 570 39.33 12.03 -33.28
CA ASP A 570 39.51 10.57 -33.27
C ASP A 570 40.87 10.16 -32.67
N ALA A 571 41.91 10.97 -32.79
CA ALA A 571 43.22 10.68 -32.21
C ALA A 571 43.20 10.65 -30.67
N ASP A 572 42.37 11.49 -30.05
CA ASP A 572 42.31 11.67 -28.60
C ASP A 572 41.27 10.75 -27.93
N ALA A 573 40.24 10.33 -28.69
CA ALA A 573 39.22 9.36 -28.26
C ALA A 573 39.79 7.93 -28.13
N SER A 574 40.63 7.73 -27.11
CA SER A 574 41.34 6.49 -26.83
C SER A 574 40.99 5.91 -25.46
N TYR A 575 41.20 4.60 -25.28
CA TYR A 575 41.05 3.91 -23.98
C TYR A 575 41.94 4.49 -22.88
N THR A 576 43.10 5.01 -23.27
CA THR A 576 44.08 5.63 -22.38
C THR A 576 43.80 7.11 -22.14
N GLY A 577 42.81 7.69 -22.83
CA GLY A 577 42.43 9.08 -22.69
C GLY A 577 41.93 9.37 -21.27
N SER A 578 42.33 10.51 -20.72
CA SER A 578 41.95 10.93 -19.36
C SER A 578 40.44 11.04 -19.17
N ARG A 579 39.70 11.44 -20.22
CA ARG A 579 38.23 11.58 -20.18
C ARG A 579 37.53 10.24 -19.99
N TYR A 580 37.91 9.25 -20.82
CA TYR A 580 37.41 7.88 -20.68
C TYR A 580 37.86 7.25 -19.36
N MET A 581 39.12 7.47 -18.96
CA MET A 581 39.64 6.94 -17.69
C MET A 581 38.90 7.52 -16.48
N THR A 582 38.52 8.80 -16.51
CA THR A 582 37.72 9.42 -15.44
C THR A 582 36.34 8.77 -15.35
N MET A 583 35.66 8.58 -16.48
CA MET A 583 34.40 7.83 -16.51
C MET A 583 34.59 6.38 -16.02
N TYR A 584 35.67 5.71 -16.41
CA TYR A 584 35.90 4.33 -15.97
C TYR A 584 36.15 4.26 -14.46
N MET A 585 37.08 5.06 -13.94
CA MET A 585 37.52 5.04 -12.54
C MET A 585 36.45 5.55 -11.57
N VAL A 586 35.90 6.74 -11.83
CA VAL A 586 34.86 7.36 -10.97
C VAL A 586 33.50 6.75 -11.31
N GLY A 587 33.21 6.65 -12.60
CA GLY A 587 31.88 6.33 -13.07
C GLY A 587 31.47 4.87 -12.87
N THR A 588 32.38 3.91 -13.09
CA THR A 588 32.01 2.47 -13.02
C THR A 588 31.86 1.97 -11.60
N LYS A 589 32.62 2.55 -10.67
CA LYS A 589 32.72 2.12 -9.28
C LYS A 589 31.88 3.04 -8.40
N ASP A 590 32.44 4.18 -8.03
CA ASP A 590 31.89 5.10 -7.03
C ASP A 590 30.53 5.68 -7.42
N LEU A 591 30.39 6.21 -8.65
CA LEU A 591 29.13 6.80 -9.11
C LEU A 591 28.02 5.76 -9.24
N TYR A 592 28.32 4.57 -9.76
CA TYR A 592 27.32 3.51 -9.93
C TYR A 592 26.79 3.00 -8.58
N GLU A 593 27.69 2.73 -7.63
CA GLU A 593 27.31 2.34 -6.26
C GLU A 593 26.58 3.48 -5.54
N GLY A 594 26.97 4.74 -5.79
CA GLY A 594 26.28 5.92 -5.27
C GLY A 594 24.87 6.08 -5.80
N LEU A 595 24.66 5.90 -7.11
CA LEU A 595 23.34 5.90 -7.72
C LEU A 595 22.47 4.75 -7.16
N GLN A 596 23.01 3.55 -7.02
CA GLN A 596 22.29 2.44 -6.38
C GLN A 596 21.95 2.71 -4.91
N SER A 597 22.89 3.27 -4.13
CA SER A 597 22.63 3.67 -2.75
C SER A 597 21.55 4.75 -2.68
N SER A 598 21.48 5.66 -3.65
CA SER A 598 20.43 6.68 -3.72
C SER A 598 19.07 6.07 -4.05
N ALA A 599 19.00 5.10 -4.96
CA ALA A 599 17.78 4.35 -5.26
C ALA A 599 17.27 3.59 -4.02
N GLN A 600 18.18 2.97 -3.26
CA GLN A 600 17.84 2.30 -2.01
C GLN A 600 17.25 3.26 -0.96
N LEU A 601 17.71 4.51 -0.90
CA LEU A 601 17.12 5.50 0.01
C LEU A 601 15.65 5.80 -0.31
N PHE A 602 15.25 5.83 -1.59
CA PHE A 602 13.83 5.96 -1.96
C PHE A 602 13.01 4.77 -1.48
N VAL A 603 13.54 3.56 -1.63
CA VAL A 603 12.90 2.34 -1.12
C VAL A 603 12.75 2.39 0.40
N ASP A 604 13.83 2.72 1.12
CA ASP A 604 13.83 2.81 2.58
C ASP A 604 12.86 3.90 3.08
N PHE A 605 12.78 5.05 2.38
CA PHE A 605 11.83 6.12 2.66
C PHE A 605 10.38 5.65 2.52
N MET A 606 10.04 4.96 1.43
CA MET A 606 8.69 4.42 1.22
C MET A 606 8.33 3.36 2.26
N ILE A 607 9.26 2.44 2.57
CA ILE A 607 9.06 1.42 3.60
C ILE A 607 8.80 2.07 4.97
N SER A 608 9.57 3.10 5.34
CA SER A 608 9.38 3.82 6.61
C SER A 608 7.98 4.44 6.71
N ARG A 609 7.50 5.10 5.65
CA ARG A 609 6.14 5.66 5.61
C ARG A 609 5.06 4.58 5.77
N TYR A 610 5.23 3.44 5.10
CA TYR A 610 4.29 2.33 5.24
C TYR A 610 4.26 1.76 6.66
N GLN A 611 5.43 1.60 7.31
CA GLN A 611 5.51 1.15 8.69
C GLN A 611 4.85 2.14 9.67
N ASN A 612 4.97 3.45 9.43
CA ASN A 612 4.32 4.46 10.26
C ASN A 612 2.79 4.39 10.16
N VAL A 613 2.24 4.26 8.94
CA VAL A 613 0.79 4.07 8.73
C VAL A 613 0.31 2.80 9.42
N LYS A 614 1.04 1.68 9.23
CA LYS A 614 0.73 0.40 9.89
C LYS A 614 0.75 0.52 11.42
N LEU A 615 1.77 1.19 11.98
CA LEU A 615 1.90 1.39 13.42
C LEU A 615 0.74 2.22 13.97
N LEU A 616 0.37 3.31 13.29
CA LEU A 616 -0.74 4.17 13.67
C LEU A 616 -2.07 3.40 13.68
N HIS A 617 -2.36 2.58 12.67
CA HIS A 617 -3.55 1.72 12.68
C HIS A 617 -3.51 0.63 13.76
N THR A 618 -2.33 0.10 14.07
CA THR A 618 -2.17 -0.88 15.16
C THR A 618 -2.45 -0.24 16.52
N LEU A 619 -1.89 0.96 16.78
CA LEU A 619 -2.16 1.72 18.00
C LEU A 619 -3.63 2.11 18.12
N LEU A 620 -4.26 2.47 16.99
CA LEU A 620 -5.67 2.77 16.93
C LEU A 620 -6.51 1.58 17.41
N LEU A 621 -6.26 0.40 16.83
CA LEU A 621 -6.98 -0.83 17.20
C LEU A 621 -6.83 -1.17 18.70
N VAL A 622 -5.60 -1.11 19.23
CA VAL A 622 -5.34 -1.37 20.65
C VAL A 622 -6.08 -0.36 21.53
N SER A 623 -6.07 0.91 21.15
CA SER A 623 -6.76 1.98 21.86
C SER A 623 -8.29 1.81 21.83
N THR A 624 -8.88 1.38 20.71
CA THR A 624 -10.31 1.05 20.60
C THR A 624 -10.70 -0.02 21.61
N ILE A 625 -9.93 -1.10 21.68
CA ILE A 625 -10.20 -2.23 22.57
C ILE A 625 -10.13 -1.77 24.03
N LEU A 626 -9.08 -1.03 24.39
CA LEU A 626 -8.91 -0.50 25.76
C LEU A 626 -10.05 0.45 26.14
N LEU A 627 -10.42 1.38 25.26
CA LEU A 627 -11.51 2.32 25.52
C LEU A 627 -12.86 1.63 25.66
N PHE A 628 -13.12 0.58 24.87
CA PHE A 628 -14.34 -0.22 25.01
C PHE A 628 -14.41 -0.93 26.37
N LEU A 629 -13.29 -1.52 26.82
CA LEU A 629 -13.20 -2.13 28.15
C LEU A 629 -13.37 -1.09 29.28
N LEU A 630 -12.71 0.06 29.17
CA LEU A 630 -12.82 1.15 30.13
C LEU A 630 -14.25 1.71 30.18
N TYR A 631 -14.91 1.90 29.05
CA TYR A 631 -16.31 2.32 28.97
C TYR A 631 -17.23 1.31 29.67
N GLY A 632 -17.05 0.01 29.41
CA GLY A 632 -17.80 -1.05 30.07
C GLY A 632 -17.63 -1.02 31.60
N LEU A 633 -16.40 -0.86 32.09
CA LEU A 633 -16.08 -0.91 33.52
C LEU A 633 -16.43 0.38 34.28
N PHE A 634 -16.10 1.55 33.74
CA PHE A 634 -16.21 2.83 34.43
C PHE A 634 -17.51 3.59 34.16
N VAL A 635 -18.18 3.30 33.04
CA VAL A 635 -19.38 4.04 32.64
C VAL A 635 -20.61 3.13 32.71
N LEU A 636 -20.59 2.00 32.01
CA LEU A 636 -21.75 1.12 31.91
C LEU A 636 -22.05 0.38 33.24
N ARG A 637 -21.04 -0.24 33.86
CA ARG A 637 -21.21 -0.99 35.11
C ARG A 637 -21.76 -0.15 36.27
N PRO A 638 -21.23 1.03 36.63
CA PRO A 638 -21.77 1.82 37.74
C PRO A 638 -23.16 2.35 37.43
N TYR A 639 -23.47 2.63 36.16
CA TYR A 639 -24.81 3.03 35.75
C TYR A 639 -25.83 1.91 35.97
N VAL A 640 -25.53 0.70 35.49
CA VAL A 640 -26.40 -0.47 35.69
C VAL A 640 -26.57 -0.75 37.19
N ALA A 641 -25.50 -0.66 37.99
CA ALA A 641 -25.56 -0.83 39.44
C ALA A 641 -26.39 0.27 40.14
N ALA A 642 -26.34 1.51 39.66
CA ALA A 642 -27.17 2.60 40.18
C ALA A 642 -28.66 2.37 39.86
N VAL A 643 -28.98 1.99 38.61
CA VAL A 643 -30.35 1.67 38.18
C VAL A 643 -30.91 0.47 38.95
N ALA A 644 -30.10 -0.57 39.18
CA ALA A 644 -30.48 -1.72 39.99
C ALA A 644 -30.79 -1.30 41.44
N ARG A 645 -29.92 -0.53 42.08
CA ARG A 645 -30.14 -0.02 43.45
C ARG A 645 -31.39 0.84 43.57
N GLU A 646 -31.68 1.68 42.58
CA GLU A 646 -32.93 2.45 42.54
C GLU A 646 -34.15 1.54 42.43
N ALA A 647 -34.10 0.50 41.58
CA ALA A 647 -35.18 -0.47 41.46
C ALA A 647 -35.44 -1.21 42.78
N TYR A 648 -34.38 -1.64 43.50
CA TYR A 648 -34.52 -2.28 44.82
C TYR A 648 -35.12 -1.33 45.86
N ARG A 649 -34.69 -0.06 45.91
CA ARG A 649 -35.26 0.95 46.82
C ARG A 649 -36.75 1.18 46.55
N LEU A 650 -37.14 1.22 45.28
CA LEU A 650 -38.54 1.35 44.89
C LEU A 650 -39.35 0.12 45.29
N ALA A 651 -38.81 -1.08 45.11
CA ALA A 651 -39.45 -2.32 45.56
C ALA A 651 -39.66 -2.34 47.08
N GLY A 652 -38.65 -1.94 47.86
CA GLY A 652 -38.76 -1.83 49.33
C GLY A 652 -39.76 -0.76 49.80
N LEU A 653 -39.85 0.39 49.10
CA LEU A 653 -40.89 1.37 49.39
C LEU A 653 -42.31 0.82 49.14
N LEU A 654 -42.47 -0.03 48.12
CA LEU A 654 -43.77 -0.63 47.78
C LEU A 654 -44.17 -1.77 48.72
N SER A 655 -43.22 -2.46 49.35
CA SER A 655 -43.53 -3.53 50.32
C SER A 655 -44.10 -2.98 51.64
N HIS A 656 -43.81 -1.73 52.00
CA HIS A 656 -44.34 -1.08 53.22
C HIS A 656 -45.76 -0.51 53.08
N VAL A 657 -46.37 -0.63 51.90
CA VAL A 657 -47.75 -0.18 51.68
C VAL A 657 -48.70 -1.10 52.48
N PRO A 658 -49.68 -0.56 53.23
CA PRO A 658 -50.60 -1.39 54.02
C PRO A 658 -51.30 -2.43 53.14
N GLY A 659 -51.44 -3.67 53.63
CA GLY A 659 -52.11 -4.75 52.89
C GLY A 659 -53.58 -4.49 52.55
N GLU A 660 -54.19 -3.46 53.15
CA GLU A 660 -55.52 -2.96 52.82
C GLU A 660 -55.59 -2.28 51.43
N LEU A 661 -54.45 -1.79 50.94
CA LEU A 661 -54.29 -1.24 49.61
C LEU A 661 -53.81 -2.37 48.69
N ASP A 662 -54.63 -2.76 47.71
CA ASP A 662 -54.21 -3.71 46.69
C ASP A 662 -53.20 -3.05 45.74
N VAL A 663 -51.94 -3.01 46.19
CA VAL A 663 -50.79 -2.40 45.50
C VAL A 663 -50.58 -3.04 44.15
N VAL A 664 -50.87 -4.34 44.03
CA VAL A 664 -50.65 -5.11 42.81
C VAL A 664 -51.66 -4.73 41.73
N SER A 665 -52.95 -4.60 42.07
CA SER A 665 -53.92 -4.11 41.09
C SER A 665 -53.70 -2.64 40.76
N TYR A 666 -53.33 -1.82 41.75
CA TYR A 666 -53.03 -0.40 41.55
C TYR A 666 -51.82 -0.18 40.64
N THR A 667 -50.70 -0.84 40.93
CA THR A 667 -49.48 -0.79 40.09
C THR A 667 -49.76 -1.26 38.68
N ARG A 668 -50.50 -2.37 38.49
CA ARG A 668 -50.92 -2.81 37.15
C ARG A 668 -51.77 -1.78 36.46
N GLN A 669 -52.67 -1.10 37.16
CA GLN A 669 -53.53 -0.07 36.57
C GLN A 669 -52.71 1.16 36.16
N VAL A 670 -51.79 1.62 37.01
CA VAL A 670 -50.87 2.73 36.69
C VAL A 670 -49.95 2.36 35.53
N MET A 671 -49.38 1.16 35.53
CA MET A 671 -48.51 0.67 34.45
C MET A 671 -49.26 0.48 33.13
N ARG A 672 -50.51 -0.01 33.16
CA ARG A 672 -51.37 -0.08 31.97
C ARG A 672 -51.73 1.32 31.46
N ALA A 673 -52.12 2.23 32.34
CA ALA A 673 -52.43 3.61 31.96
C ALA A 673 -51.20 4.31 31.36
N ALA A 674 -50.02 4.11 31.94
CA ALA A 674 -48.75 4.61 31.42
C ALA A 674 -48.36 3.95 30.09
N ALA A 675 -48.52 2.63 29.96
CA ALA A 675 -48.27 1.91 28.70
C ALA A 675 -49.23 2.35 27.58
N HIS A 676 -50.50 2.61 27.91
CA HIS A 676 -51.46 3.17 26.97
C HIS A 676 -51.07 4.58 26.53
N ALA A 677 -50.64 5.44 27.46
CA ALA A 677 -50.15 6.78 27.12
C ALA A 677 -48.89 6.72 26.22
N MET A 678 -47.92 5.87 26.56
CA MET A 678 -46.66 5.74 25.79
C MET A 678 -46.82 5.00 24.45
N GLY A 679 -47.83 4.14 24.29
CA GLY A 679 -48.03 3.31 23.11
C GLY A 679 -48.86 3.97 22.00
N THR A 680 -49.61 5.03 22.30
CA THR A 680 -50.54 5.65 21.34
C THR A 680 -49.86 6.42 20.21
N ASP A 681 -48.58 6.79 20.32
CA ASP A 681 -47.93 7.69 19.35
C ASP A 681 -47.23 7.01 18.16
N ILE A 682 -47.14 5.67 18.13
CA ILE A 682 -46.39 4.97 17.05
C ILE A 682 -47.32 4.43 15.93
N GLY A 683 -48.65 4.42 16.11
CA GLY A 683 -49.58 3.76 15.17
C GLY A 683 -50.74 4.60 14.61
N GLY A 684 -50.90 5.86 15.02
CA GLY A 684 -52.12 6.65 14.76
C GLY A 684 -52.06 7.61 13.57
N GLY A 685 -51.37 7.26 12.49
CA GLY A 685 -51.26 8.07 11.27
C GLY A 685 -52.18 7.59 10.16
N GLY A 686 -53.50 7.74 10.31
CA GLY A 686 -54.44 7.62 9.18
C GLY A 686 -55.68 6.80 9.49
N ASP A 687 -56.78 7.48 9.81
CA ASP A 687 -58.00 7.35 9.01
C ASP A 687 -58.96 8.47 9.41
N GLY A 688 -58.77 9.62 8.77
CA GLY A 688 -59.59 10.81 8.95
C GLY A 688 -60.28 11.18 7.64
N GLY A 689 -61.48 10.63 7.43
CA GLY A 689 -62.52 11.33 6.68
C GLY A 689 -63.00 10.65 5.40
N GLY A 690 -64.22 10.09 5.44
CA GLY A 690 -64.85 9.53 4.24
C GLY A 690 -66.30 9.08 4.39
N SER A 691 -67.15 9.89 5.03
CA SER A 691 -68.60 9.68 5.07
C SER A 691 -69.22 9.77 3.67
N ARG A 692 -69.90 8.71 3.18
CA ARG A 692 -71.11 8.83 2.32
C ARG A 692 -71.89 7.51 2.11
N ARG A 693 -72.98 7.44 2.85
CA ARG A 693 -74.33 6.90 2.57
C ARG A 693 -74.75 6.96 1.08
N ARG A 694 -75.23 5.87 0.46
CA ARG A 694 -76.63 5.62 -0.02
C ARG A 694 -76.77 4.35 -0.88
N GLN A 695 -78.01 3.86 -0.89
CA GLN A 695 -78.60 2.63 -1.44
C GLN A 695 -78.57 2.45 -2.98
N THR A 696 -79.03 1.24 -3.37
CA THR A 696 -79.72 0.78 -4.61
C THR A 696 -78.80 0.12 -5.64
N SER A 697 -78.92 -1.20 -5.84
CA SER A 697 -79.92 -1.93 -6.64
C SER A 697 -79.48 -2.16 -8.09
N ALA A 698 -79.24 -3.44 -8.37
CA ALA A 698 -79.52 -4.18 -9.60
C ALA A 698 -78.78 -3.87 -10.92
N LYS A 699 -78.51 -5.01 -11.59
CA LYS A 699 -78.32 -5.28 -13.03
C LYS A 699 -76.91 -5.17 -13.63
N GLY A 700 -76.41 -6.33 -14.08
CA GLY A 700 -76.07 -6.50 -15.49
C GLY A 700 -74.67 -7.02 -15.83
N MET A 701 -74.53 -8.35 -15.88
CA MET A 701 -73.84 -9.14 -16.93
C MET A 701 -72.79 -8.47 -17.84
N LYS A 702 -71.52 -8.92 -17.75
CA LYS A 702 -70.89 -9.86 -18.73
C LYS A 702 -69.40 -10.07 -18.41
N ALA A 703 -69.02 -11.35 -18.27
CA ALA A 703 -67.67 -11.88 -18.45
C ALA A 703 -67.38 -12.04 -19.98
N PRO A 704 -66.17 -12.46 -20.48
CA PRO A 704 -65.18 -13.25 -19.74
C PRO A 704 -63.68 -13.11 -20.12
N VAL A 705 -62.83 -13.85 -19.36
CA VAL A 705 -61.58 -14.57 -19.81
C VAL A 705 -60.35 -13.67 -20.08
N VAL A 706 -59.16 -13.81 -19.48
CA VAL A 706 -58.22 -14.95 -19.21
C VAL A 706 -57.38 -14.57 -17.94
N SER A 707 -57.32 -15.31 -16.82
CA SER A 707 -56.43 -16.46 -16.47
C SER A 707 -54.92 -16.22 -16.70
N ALA A 708 -53.93 -16.54 -15.86
CA ALA A 708 -53.85 -17.28 -14.60
C ALA A 708 -52.45 -17.11 -13.93
N CYS A 709 -52.38 -17.45 -12.63
CA CYS A 709 -51.23 -18.00 -11.85
C CYS A 709 -50.07 -17.04 -11.44
N SER A 710 -49.51 -17.10 -10.23
CA SER A 710 -49.77 -17.87 -9.00
C SER A 710 -48.89 -17.36 -7.84
N ASN A 711 -49.41 -17.47 -6.60
CA ASN A 711 -48.80 -17.77 -5.28
C ASN A 711 -47.27 -18.00 -5.21
N GLY A 712 -46.56 -17.74 -4.12
CA GLY A 712 -46.91 -17.44 -2.72
C GLY A 712 -45.78 -17.93 -1.79
N SER A 713 -45.64 -17.27 -0.64
CA SER A 713 -45.19 -17.75 0.69
C SER A 713 -43.95 -18.63 0.88
N GLY A 714 -43.14 -18.29 1.91
CA GLY A 714 -42.60 -19.31 2.83
C GLY A 714 -41.17 -19.11 3.32
N ALA A 715 -41.04 -18.71 4.58
CA ALA A 715 -39.82 -18.82 5.38
C ALA A 715 -39.65 -20.23 5.97
N GLY A 716 -38.41 -20.66 6.27
CA GLY A 716 -38.15 -21.86 7.08
C GLY A 716 -36.69 -22.32 7.10
N THR A 717 -36.04 -22.13 8.25
CA THR A 717 -34.71 -22.60 8.69
C THR A 717 -34.58 -24.12 8.85
N TYR A 718 -33.38 -24.71 8.65
CA TYR A 718 -32.83 -25.83 9.45
C TYR A 718 -31.30 -25.98 9.32
N PHE A 719 -30.67 -26.32 10.45
CA PHE A 719 -29.26 -26.68 10.69
C PHE A 719 -29.00 -28.16 10.30
N HIS A 720 -27.84 -28.50 9.70
CA HIS A 720 -27.03 -29.69 10.05
C HIS A 720 -25.66 -29.77 9.31
N ARG A 721 -24.59 -29.77 10.11
CA ARG A 721 -23.35 -30.59 10.11
C ARG A 721 -22.99 -31.48 8.90
N GLY A 722 -21.76 -31.32 8.38
CA GLY A 722 -20.79 -32.42 8.23
C GLY A 722 -20.33 -32.90 6.82
N HIS A 723 -19.00 -32.93 6.66
CA HIS A 723 -18.15 -33.82 5.84
C HIS A 723 -17.77 -33.52 4.36
N ASN A 724 -16.45 -33.65 4.16
CA ASN A 724 -15.65 -33.76 2.92
C ASN A 724 -16.25 -34.66 1.83
N CYS A 725 -16.04 -34.31 0.57
CA CYS A 725 -15.39 -35.22 -0.40
C CYS A 725 -14.92 -34.53 -1.69
N LYS A 726 -13.80 -35.06 -2.20
CA LYS A 726 -13.18 -34.82 -3.53
C LYS A 726 -14.14 -35.14 -4.68
N SER A 727 -14.00 -34.43 -5.80
CA SER A 727 -13.43 -34.96 -7.06
C SER A 727 -14.02 -34.28 -8.32
N SER A 728 -13.10 -33.96 -9.23
CA SER A 728 -13.15 -34.08 -10.71
C SER A 728 -14.43 -33.75 -11.49
N GLY A 729 -14.25 -32.95 -12.55
CA GLY A 729 -15.09 -33.01 -13.74
C GLY A 729 -15.03 -31.75 -14.59
N GLY A 730 -14.19 -31.76 -15.62
CA GLY A 730 -14.20 -30.73 -16.67
C GLY A 730 -15.30 -30.96 -17.71
N ALA A 731 -15.74 -29.88 -18.34
CA ALA A 731 -16.33 -29.75 -19.68
C ALA A 731 -16.69 -28.25 -19.83
N VAL A 732 -15.95 -27.43 -20.59
CA VAL A 732 -16.09 -27.19 -22.04
C VAL A 732 -17.54 -27.20 -22.51
N LEU A 733 -18.07 -26.00 -22.77
CA LEU A 733 -19.09 -25.58 -23.75
C LEU A 733 -19.21 -24.05 -23.54
N GLY A 734 -18.90 -23.16 -24.49
CA GLY A 734 -19.48 -23.08 -25.83
C GLY A 734 -20.50 -21.93 -25.86
N GLY A 735 -20.04 -20.67 -25.84
CA GLY A 735 -20.89 -19.48 -25.83
C GLY A 735 -20.69 -18.61 -27.07
N LYS A 736 -21.72 -18.60 -27.94
CA LYS A 736 -21.84 -17.87 -29.21
C LYS A 736 -21.63 -16.36 -29.06
N GLY A 737 -20.76 -15.80 -29.89
CA GLY A 737 -20.72 -14.39 -30.24
C GLY A 737 -21.43 -14.13 -31.58
N THR A 738 -22.18 -13.03 -31.66
CA THR A 738 -22.77 -12.51 -32.90
C THR A 738 -22.29 -11.08 -33.16
N ALA A 739 -21.81 -10.88 -34.41
CA ALA A 739 -21.87 -9.67 -35.24
C ALA A 739 -21.07 -8.43 -34.77
N ALA A 740 -20.41 -7.63 -35.61
CA ALA A 740 -20.19 -7.62 -37.06
C ALA A 740 -19.09 -6.57 -37.36
N GLY A 741 -18.30 -6.73 -38.43
CA GLY A 741 -17.35 -5.69 -38.84
C GLY A 741 -16.45 -6.06 -40.02
N LYS A 742 -16.98 -5.84 -41.23
CA LYS A 742 -16.38 -5.83 -42.58
C LYS A 742 -14.84 -5.68 -42.69
N GLY A 743 -14.23 -6.48 -43.56
CA GLY A 743 -12.91 -6.25 -44.12
C GLY A 743 -12.59 -7.25 -45.25
N ALA A 744 -12.15 -6.75 -46.40
CA ALA A 744 -12.20 -7.42 -47.69
C ALA A 744 -11.16 -8.54 -47.89
N THR A 745 -11.62 -9.58 -48.59
CA THR A 745 -10.83 -10.66 -49.19
C THR A 745 -10.13 -10.19 -50.48
N VAL A 746 -8.84 -10.48 -50.59
CA VAL A 746 -8.15 -10.68 -51.89
C VAL A 746 -7.42 -12.01 -51.82
N SER A 747 -7.80 -12.92 -52.71
CA SER A 747 -7.22 -14.25 -52.94
C SER A 747 -5.81 -14.20 -53.49
N GLY A 748 -5.03 -15.24 -53.21
CA GLY A 748 -3.81 -15.56 -53.95
C GLY A 748 -3.05 -16.75 -53.35
N GLU A 749 -3.43 -17.96 -53.76
CA GLU A 749 -2.73 -19.22 -53.52
C GLU A 749 -1.28 -19.21 -54.04
N ARG A 750 -0.30 -19.56 -53.20
CA ARG A 750 0.42 -20.85 -53.23
C ARG A 750 1.47 -20.93 -52.12
#